data_AF-A0A285SH90-F1
#
_entry.id   AF-A0A285SH90-F1
#
_cell.length_a   1.000
_cell.length_b   1.000
_cell.length_c   1.000
_cell.angle_alpha   90.00
_cell.angle_beta   90.00
_cell.angle_gamma   90.00
#
_symmetry.space_group_name_H-M   'P 1'
#
loop_
_entity.id
_entity.type
_entity.pdbx_description
1 polymer ?
#
loop_
_entity_poly.entity_id
_entity_poly.type
_entity_poly.pdbx_seq_one_letter_code
_entity_poly.pdbx_strand_id
1 'polypeptide(L)'
;MRLLHGIALIACLGIAQVLGAASSLAAERLALVIGNSEYSGGAMTPLKNPVNDAALIADTLRQAGFSVETVLDADLRTMKQAVRAFTQRLGEAGEGSVAAVYYSGHGFQAGGRNYLAPIGADLRDEVDAEFEALAVDWVLSAVEDAHKGANIVILDACRNTALSRSVGAGGLALLNSTPRGSFISFATAPGSTAADGTGLNSPYTSAIAAELLVPGRSIEAVFKAVRLRVVEATGGDQVPWDHSSLTTEIVFVPAASADGSAAVARAAPGSDVQLELQLWNDVKDSGSADQIRSYLDRFPDGAFAALAKARLDEVESGSGDDRIGQLFAQLASRSLIVDNPTQPHEFYSNARLKEIRGDYPGARQDYLKYFAFGMPQVDPHLRFQSVLRVQEGRAGALEIYRSLSQGRNDPTTLFAEILLEERDERVRRLGAFLDAYPDFSPALYALSQDYSQTRLGQQSATDKTRERDLLDRFMAAVEDGRFLGYYLDQQMAAEQVEDARTRLAALSFINPAALANPVRLNAMRSNQGWMLTLAIADRTREIFVKLPGGEARSTGFVNGAVDPSTGAPIPYPAFELPGNAGDTAIEVSYLNIHGEMQGPFSVSFNPGDALISGQKDILERLSTGWLAFRDWDGRKLLYFTHLISYRCAIQEVRYALDSETPDQVFDTGPCDPDNPHAVPQSGPGSTIHVDIPAATSFVTVELLYRDGTRSGVKRFDVGQ
;
A
#
# COMPACT_ATOMS: atom_id res chain seq x y z
N MET A 1 18.40 88.61 -61.12
CA MET A 1 19.21 89.53 -60.31
C MET A 1 19.14 89.07 -58.85
N ARG A 2 20.27 88.55 -58.32
CA ARG A 2 20.63 88.36 -56.90
C ARG A 2 19.87 87.29 -56.08
N LEU A 3 20.47 86.11 -55.83
CA LEU A 3 21.46 85.74 -54.76
C LEU A 3 20.71 85.32 -53.47
N LEU A 4 21.02 84.26 -52.69
CA LEU A 4 21.91 83.09 -52.74
C LEU A 4 21.78 82.35 -51.36
N HIS A 5 21.99 81.02 -51.34
CA HIS A 5 22.20 80.11 -50.17
C HIS A 5 20.96 79.68 -49.36
N GLY A 6 20.75 78.42 -48.95
CA GLY A 6 21.51 77.18 -49.08
C GLY A 6 20.84 76.05 -48.26
N ILE A 7 21.00 74.81 -48.74
CA ILE A 7 21.07 73.53 -47.99
C ILE A 7 19.88 73.14 -47.08
N ALA A 8 19.12 72.11 -47.49
CA ALA A 8 18.77 70.94 -46.65
C ALA A 8 18.07 69.86 -47.50
N LEU A 9 18.88 68.99 -48.10
CA LEU A 9 18.47 67.72 -48.69
C LEU A 9 18.89 66.64 -47.69
N ILE A 10 17.93 65.88 -47.15
CA ILE A 10 17.99 64.47 -46.67
C ILE A 10 16.68 64.24 -45.91
N ALA A 11 15.73 63.61 -46.60
CA ALA A 11 14.61 62.90 -45.99
C ALA A 11 14.99 61.41 -45.96
N CYS A 12 14.56 60.71 -44.89
CA CYS A 12 14.91 59.34 -44.49
C CYS A 12 16.15 59.19 -43.59
N LEU A 13 15.96 59.37 -42.27
CA LEU A 13 16.50 58.46 -41.23
C LEU A 13 16.02 58.90 -39.83
N GLY A 14 15.63 57.95 -38.98
CA GLY A 14 15.83 58.10 -37.53
C GLY A 14 14.62 58.17 -36.59
N ILE A 15 13.62 57.29 -36.74
CA ILE A 15 12.89 56.83 -35.54
C ILE A 15 13.69 55.64 -35.00
N ALA A 16 14.69 55.93 -34.17
CA ALA A 16 15.29 54.93 -33.30
C ALA A 16 14.37 54.79 -32.08
N GLN A 17 13.45 53.82 -32.14
CA GLN A 17 12.73 53.39 -30.95
C GLN A 17 13.69 52.61 -30.06
N VAL A 18 13.85 53.10 -28.83
CA VAL A 18 14.41 52.37 -27.70
C VAL A 18 13.47 51.20 -27.40
N LEU A 19 13.76 50.03 -27.97
CA LEU A 19 13.25 48.76 -27.48
C LEU A 19 14.04 48.42 -26.22
N GLY A 20 13.56 48.89 -25.07
CA GLY A 20 13.89 48.27 -23.80
C GLY A 20 13.32 46.85 -23.83
N ALA A 21 14.20 45.85 -23.76
CA ALA A 21 13.81 44.48 -23.51
C ALA A 21 13.14 44.42 -22.13
N ALA A 22 11.81 44.46 -22.09
CA ALA A 22 11.07 43.97 -20.94
C ALA A 22 11.24 42.45 -20.96
N SER A 23 12.25 41.96 -20.24
CA SER A 23 12.27 40.56 -19.83
C SER A 23 10.97 40.30 -19.09
N SER A 24 10.06 39.51 -19.67
CA SER A 24 8.98 38.92 -18.89
C SER A 24 9.65 38.14 -17.76
N LEU A 25 9.51 38.61 -16.52
CA LEU A 25 9.90 37.82 -15.35
C LEU A 25 9.05 36.56 -15.40
N ALA A 26 9.67 35.45 -15.85
CA ALA A 26 9.06 34.14 -15.70
C ALA A 26 8.80 33.94 -14.21
N ALA A 27 7.60 33.52 -13.85
CA ALA A 27 7.24 33.29 -12.47
C ALA A 27 8.26 32.38 -11.80
N GLU A 28 8.82 32.81 -10.67
CA GLU A 28 9.87 32.08 -9.98
C GLU A 28 9.37 30.72 -9.49
N ARG A 29 10.20 29.69 -9.67
CA ARG A 29 9.90 28.31 -9.31
C ARG A 29 10.86 27.88 -8.21
N LEU A 30 10.35 27.62 -7.01
CA LEU A 30 11.16 27.23 -5.86
C LEU A 30 10.77 25.83 -5.40
N ALA A 31 11.75 25.02 -5.04
CA ALA A 31 11.49 23.72 -4.45
C ALA A 31 12.25 23.47 -3.14
N LEU A 32 11.61 22.76 -2.22
CA LEU A 32 12.21 22.17 -1.04
C LEU A 32 12.08 20.64 -1.16
N VAL A 33 13.21 19.94 -1.10
CA VAL A 33 13.29 18.50 -1.27
C VAL A 33 13.95 17.90 -0.04
N ILE A 34 13.22 17.05 0.69
CA ILE A 34 13.70 16.44 1.94
C ILE A 34 13.77 14.92 1.78
N GLY A 35 14.89 14.31 2.17
CA GLY A 35 15.07 12.86 2.16
C GLY A 35 15.68 12.35 3.46
N ASN A 36 14.96 11.51 4.21
CA ASN A 36 15.42 10.97 5.49
C ASN A 36 15.52 9.45 5.42
N SER A 37 16.73 8.91 5.60
CA SER A 37 17.11 7.51 5.51
C SER A 37 17.71 6.95 6.81
N GLU A 38 18.55 7.71 7.51
CA GLU A 38 19.40 7.24 8.62
C GLU A 38 18.70 7.21 9.99
N TYR A 39 17.52 6.58 10.09
CA TYR A 39 16.80 6.46 11.36
C TYR A 39 17.55 5.54 12.34
N SER A 40 17.84 6.06 13.53
CA SER A 40 18.51 5.34 14.60
C SER A 40 17.61 5.27 15.84
N GLY A 41 16.70 4.30 15.89
CA GLY A 41 15.80 4.09 17.04
C GLY A 41 14.97 2.82 16.93
N GLY A 42 14.53 2.26 18.07
CA GLY A 42 13.76 1.01 18.10
C GLY A 42 12.34 1.10 17.46
N ALA A 43 11.84 2.32 17.25
CA ALA A 43 10.51 2.58 16.70
C ALA A 43 10.48 2.70 15.16
N MET A 44 11.62 3.02 14.52
CA MET A 44 11.73 3.28 13.07
C MET A 44 13.03 2.71 12.52
N THR A 45 12.94 1.85 11.52
CA THR A 45 14.12 1.24 10.87
C THR A 45 14.71 2.18 9.81
N PRO A 46 16.03 2.13 9.56
CA PRO A 46 16.64 2.84 8.43
C PRO A 46 15.98 2.51 7.10
N LEU A 47 15.90 3.49 6.20
CA LEU A 47 15.34 3.35 4.85
C LEU A 47 16.45 3.52 3.79
N LYS A 48 16.46 2.65 2.78
CA LYS A 48 17.55 2.58 1.78
C LYS A 48 17.49 3.68 0.71
N ASN A 49 16.30 4.11 0.34
CA ASN A 49 16.05 4.90 -0.88
C ASN A 49 15.82 6.41 -0.68
N PRO A 50 15.30 6.93 0.46
CA PRO A 50 14.91 8.33 0.56
C PRO A 50 15.94 9.40 0.20
N VAL A 51 17.20 9.18 0.56
CA VAL A 51 18.29 10.10 0.17
C VAL A 51 18.54 10.06 -1.36
N ASN A 52 18.50 8.89 -1.97
CA ASN A 52 18.64 8.74 -3.43
C ASN A 52 17.44 9.36 -4.16
N ASP A 53 16.23 9.12 -3.64
CA ASP A 53 14.99 9.66 -4.17
C ASP A 53 15.00 11.20 -4.16
N ALA A 54 15.38 11.79 -3.02
CA ALA A 54 15.53 13.23 -2.87
C ALA A 54 16.58 13.79 -3.85
N ALA A 55 17.70 13.09 -4.06
CA ALA A 55 18.70 13.52 -5.04
C ALA A 55 18.15 13.50 -6.48
N LEU A 56 17.44 12.43 -6.88
CA LEU A 56 16.85 12.29 -8.21
C LEU A 56 15.79 13.35 -8.48
N ILE A 57 14.88 13.58 -7.53
CA ILE A 57 13.84 14.61 -7.68
C ILE A 57 14.42 16.01 -7.67
N ALA A 58 15.43 16.28 -6.83
CA ALA A 58 16.10 17.57 -6.83
C ALA A 58 16.74 17.87 -8.18
N ASP A 59 17.42 16.91 -8.80
CA ASP A 59 17.99 17.07 -10.13
C ASP A 59 16.91 17.27 -11.21
N THR A 60 15.86 16.44 -11.18
CA THR A 60 14.72 16.54 -12.11
C THR A 60 14.04 17.92 -12.03
N LEU A 61 13.79 18.43 -10.82
CA LEU A 61 13.17 19.76 -10.62
C LEU A 61 14.09 20.89 -11.08
N ARG A 62 15.41 20.79 -10.87
CA ARG A 62 16.38 21.75 -11.41
C ARG A 62 16.33 21.77 -12.94
N GLN A 63 16.27 20.60 -13.58
CA GLN A 63 16.10 20.49 -15.04
C GLN A 63 14.78 21.11 -15.52
N ALA A 64 13.71 21.05 -14.71
CA ALA A 64 12.43 21.71 -14.96
C ALA A 64 12.40 23.21 -14.60
N GLY A 65 13.55 23.80 -14.24
CA GLY A 65 13.72 25.23 -13.98
C GLY A 65 13.40 25.68 -12.55
N PHE A 66 13.35 24.76 -11.57
CA PHE A 66 13.19 25.12 -10.17
C PHE A 66 14.54 25.47 -9.51
N SER A 67 14.51 26.45 -8.61
CA SER A 67 15.56 26.69 -7.61
C SER A 67 15.33 25.75 -6.41
N VAL A 68 16.14 24.70 -6.31
CA VAL A 68 15.92 23.59 -5.37
C VAL A 68 16.85 23.64 -4.16
N GLU A 69 16.27 23.70 -2.97
CA GLU A 69 16.93 23.43 -1.68
C GLU A 69 16.73 21.96 -1.30
N THR A 70 17.84 21.24 -1.08
CA THR A 70 17.82 19.81 -0.73
C THR A 70 18.30 19.65 0.71
N VAL A 71 17.55 18.90 1.51
CA VAL A 71 17.82 18.63 2.93
C VAL A 71 17.79 17.13 3.15
N LEU A 72 18.88 16.56 3.65
CA LEU A 72 19.01 15.11 3.83
C LEU A 72 19.21 14.79 5.32
N ASP A 73 18.63 13.67 5.76
CA ASP A 73 18.77 13.12 7.11
C ASP A 73 18.62 14.17 8.22
N ALA A 74 17.54 14.94 8.13
CA ALA A 74 17.29 16.07 9.01
C ALA A 74 16.49 15.70 10.26
N ASP A 75 16.93 16.26 11.39
CA ASP A 75 16.15 16.28 12.63
C ASP A 75 14.98 17.27 12.55
N LEU A 76 14.09 17.25 13.56
CA LEU A 76 12.86 18.07 13.56
C LEU A 76 13.16 19.57 13.46
N ARG A 77 14.23 20.00 14.13
CA ARG A 77 14.64 21.41 14.15
C ARG A 77 15.07 21.86 12.76
N THR A 78 15.91 21.05 12.11
CA THR A 78 16.44 21.30 10.78
C THR A 78 15.32 21.32 9.74
N MET A 79 14.39 20.35 9.80
CA MET A 79 13.22 20.35 8.91
C MET A 79 12.35 21.61 9.10
N LYS A 80 12.05 22.01 10.35
CA LYS A 80 11.28 23.24 10.63
C LYS A 80 12.00 24.50 10.16
N GLN A 81 13.33 24.55 10.27
CA GLN A 81 14.14 25.66 9.77
C GLN A 81 14.13 25.72 8.25
N ALA A 82 14.28 24.58 7.57
CA ALA A 82 14.22 24.49 6.11
C ALA A 82 12.87 24.96 5.57
N VAL A 83 11.75 24.51 6.17
CA VAL A 83 10.41 24.98 5.77
C VAL A 83 10.28 26.50 5.95
N ARG A 84 10.77 27.06 7.07
CA ARG A 84 10.73 28.52 7.29
C ARG A 84 11.60 29.31 6.31
N ALA A 85 12.80 28.83 6.02
CA ALA A 85 13.70 29.47 5.07
C ALA A 85 13.12 29.40 3.65
N PHE A 86 12.53 28.26 3.28
CA PHE A 86 11.82 28.07 2.03
C PHE A 86 10.64 29.03 1.88
N THR A 87 9.76 29.12 2.88
CA THR A 87 8.59 30.00 2.84
C THR A 87 8.96 31.48 2.86
N GLN A 88 10.05 31.87 3.54
CA GLN A 88 10.59 33.22 3.45
C GLN A 88 11.00 33.57 2.02
N ARG A 89 11.81 32.72 1.37
CA ARG A 89 12.22 32.94 -0.04
C ARG A 89 11.03 32.95 -0.98
N LEU A 90 10.04 32.10 -0.72
CA LEU A 90 8.82 32.03 -1.51
C LEU A 90 7.98 33.31 -1.41
N GLY A 91 7.92 33.94 -0.23
CA GLY A 91 7.25 35.24 -0.08
C GLY A 91 7.97 36.41 -0.77
N GLU A 92 9.26 36.26 -1.05
CA GLU A 92 10.06 37.24 -1.82
C GLU A 92 9.88 37.08 -3.34
N ALA A 93 9.41 35.91 -3.81
CA ALA A 93 9.35 35.50 -5.22
C ALA A 93 8.21 36.13 -6.06
N GLY A 94 7.29 36.89 -5.43
CA GLY A 94 6.23 37.65 -6.11
C GLY A 94 4.95 36.86 -6.46
N GLU A 95 3.96 37.52 -7.06
CA GLU A 95 2.68 36.88 -7.43
C GLU A 95 2.86 35.91 -8.62
N GLY A 96 2.25 34.72 -8.52
CA GLY A 96 2.30 33.70 -9.58
C GLY A 96 3.44 32.68 -9.47
N SER A 97 4.27 32.72 -8.42
CA SER A 97 5.34 31.74 -8.16
C SER A 97 4.79 30.31 -8.03
N VAL A 98 5.65 29.33 -8.34
CA VAL A 98 5.34 27.90 -8.18
C VAL A 98 6.22 27.32 -7.10
N ALA A 99 5.61 26.80 -6.05
CA ALA A 99 6.27 26.10 -4.96
C ALA A 99 6.15 24.59 -5.15
N ALA A 100 7.27 23.86 -5.03
CA ALA A 100 7.28 22.41 -4.95
C ALA A 100 7.87 21.95 -3.62
N VAL A 101 7.18 21.09 -2.90
CA VAL A 101 7.70 20.41 -1.70
C VAL A 101 7.70 18.93 -1.96
N TYR A 102 8.85 18.29 -1.83
CA TYR A 102 9.00 16.84 -1.93
C TYR A 102 9.55 16.30 -0.61
N TYR A 103 8.98 15.20 -0.14
CA TYR A 103 9.51 14.47 1.01
C TYR A 103 9.57 12.97 0.72
N SER A 104 10.72 12.34 1.03
CA SER A 104 10.86 10.90 1.13
C SER A 104 11.39 10.49 2.50
N GLY A 105 10.81 9.45 3.11
CA GLY A 105 11.14 8.99 4.46
C GLY A 105 10.00 8.28 5.19
N HIS A 106 10.07 8.13 6.51
CA HIS A 106 8.96 7.62 7.30
C HIS A 106 7.86 8.67 7.44
N GLY A 107 6.60 8.24 7.36
CA GLY A 107 5.43 9.07 7.60
C GLY A 107 4.31 8.27 8.25
N PHE A 108 3.52 8.93 9.09
CA PHE A 108 2.49 8.24 9.89
C PHE A 108 1.31 9.15 10.23
N GLN A 109 0.23 8.54 10.71
CA GLN A 109 -0.99 9.23 11.14
C GLN A 109 -1.13 9.12 12.65
N ALA A 110 -1.44 10.25 13.29
CA ALA A 110 -1.76 10.35 14.71
C ALA A 110 -2.86 11.41 14.90
N GLY A 111 -3.90 11.11 15.66
CA GLY A 111 -5.01 12.02 15.97
C GLY A 111 -5.78 12.49 14.74
N GLY A 112 -5.84 11.68 13.69
CA GLY A 112 -6.43 12.09 12.40
C GLY A 112 -5.56 13.00 11.53
N ARG A 113 -4.31 13.29 11.94
CA ARG A 113 -3.38 14.20 11.24
C ARG A 113 -2.17 13.44 10.68
N ASN A 114 -1.56 14.03 9.65
CA ASN A 114 -0.43 13.45 8.92
C ASN A 114 0.90 14.05 9.40
N TYR A 115 1.89 13.19 9.68
CA TYR A 115 3.21 13.59 10.17
C TYR A 115 4.34 12.98 9.33
N LEU A 116 5.41 13.76 9.16
CA LEU A 116 6.68 13.35 8.57
C LEU A 116 7.71 13.14 9.68
N ALA A 117 8.39 12.00 9.68
CA ALA A 117 9.31 11.62 10.73
C ALA A 117 10.71 12.23 10.54
N PRO A 118 11.22 13.00 11.50
CA PRO A 118 12.60 13.45 11.50
C PRO A 118 13.57 12.36 11.95
N ILE A 119 14.85 12.54 11.63
CA ILE A 119 15.93 11.75 12.22
C ILE A 119 16.00 12.02 13.73
N GLY A 120 16.08 10.95 14.53
CA GLY A 120 16.17 11.04 15.99
C GLY A 120 14.84 11.22 16.72
N ALA A 121 13.68 11.11 16.05
CA ALA A 121 12.39 11.20 16.72
C ALA A 121 12.14 10.03 17.69
N ASP A 122 11.75 10.33 18.92
CA ASP A 122 11.42 9.35 19.96
C ASP A 122 9.90 9.14 20.04
N LEU A 123 9.37 8.36 19.09
CA LEU A 123 7.94 8.16 18.90
C LEU A 123 7.45 6.92 19.67
N ARG A 124 6.98 7.10 20.92
CA ARG A 124 6.55 5.99 21.79
C ARG A 124 5.03 5.83 21.82
N ASP A 125 4.29 6.92 21.72
CA ASP A 125 2.83 6.92 21.58
C ASP A 125 2.29 8.01 20.60
N GLU A 126 0.96 8.10 20.50
CA GLU A 126 0.26 9.03 19.61
C GLU A 126 0.39 10.51 20.05
N VAL A 127 0.67 10.77 21.33
CA VAL A 127 0.84 12.12 21.88
C VAL A 127 2.22 12.67 21.51
N ASP A 128 3.25 11.81 21.55
CA ASP A 128 4.62 12.17 21.16
C ASP A 128 4.70 12.67 19.70
N ALA A 129 3.82 12.18 18.83
CA ALA A 129 3.74 12.59 17.42
C ALA A 129 3.64 14.11 17.22
N GLU A 130 2.86 14.79 18.05
CA GLU A 130 2.64 16.24 17.93
C GLU A 130 3.89 17.06 18.30
N PHE A 131 4.75 16.50 19.16
CA PHE A 131 5.95 17.16 19.66
C PHE A 131 7.21 16.78 18.88
N GLU A 132 7.32 15.52 18.48
CA GLU A 132 8.54 14.91 17.93
C GLU A 132 8.52 14.75 16.40
N ALA A 133 7.40 15.04 15.72
CA ALA A 133 7.30 14.94 14.26
C ALA A 133 6.82 16.23 13.58
N LEU A 134 6.99 16.30 12.25
CA LEU A 134 6.60 17.45 11.46
C LEU A 134 5.19 17.26 10.89
N ALA A 135 4.22 18.05 11.35
CA ALA A 135 2.86 18.00 10.82
C ALA A 135 2.79 18.48 9.36
N VAL A 136 2.21 17.66 8.47
CA VAL A 136 2.03 17.98 7.05
C VAL A 136 1.12 19.19 6.88
N ASP A 137 0.05 19.30 7.67
CA ASP A 137 -0.86 20.45 7.64
C ASP A 137 -0.15 21.77 7.90
N TRP A 138 0.85 21.76 8.80
CA TRP A 138 1.64 22.96 9.09
C TRP A 138 2.51 23.37 7.89
N VAL A 139 3.11 22.40 7.20
CA VAL A 139 3.89 22.67 5.97
C VAL A 139 2.97 23.24 4.89
N LEU A 140 1.79 22.64 4.70
CA LEU A 140 0.81 23.07 3.72
C LEU A 140 0.33 24.50 3.98
N SER A 141 -0.07 24.82 5.22
CA SER A 141 -0.47 26.18 5.60
C SER A 141 0.68 27.18 5.47
N ALA A 142 1.89 26.82 5.88
CA ALA A 142 3.04 27.71 5.80
C ALA A 142 3.41 28.07 4.35
N VAL A 143 3.25 27.12 3.41
CA VAL A 143 3.48 27.35 1.98
C VAL A 143 2.34 28.16 1.37
N GLU A 144 1.08 27.86 1.70
CA GLU A 144 -0.09 28.63 1.24
C GLU A 144 -0.06 30.09 1.70
N ASP A 145 0.30 30.35 2.96
CA ASP A 145 0.34 31.70 3.54
C ASP A 145 1.50 32.56 2.98
N ALA A 146 2.56 31.91 2.49
CA ALA A 146 3.78 32.59 2.08
C ALA A 146 3.66 33.34 0.75
N HIS A 147 2.85 32.86 -0.19
CA HIS A 147 2.73 33.47 -1.53
C HIS A 147 1.36 33.24 -2.16
N LYS A 148 1.09 33.94 -3.26
CA LYS A 148 -0.13 33.79 -4.06
C LYS A 148 0.20 33.12 -5.39
N GLY A 149 0.32 31.80 -5.36
CA GLY A 149 0.71 31.01 -6.53
C GLY A 149 0.31 29.55 -6.41
N ALA A 150 0.93 28.69 -7.23
CA ALA A 150 0.63 27.26 -7.23
C ALA A 150 1.53 26.50 -6.26
N ASN A 151 0.94 25.62 -5.48
CA ASN A 151 1.64 24.75 -4.52
C ASN A 151 1.59 23.31 -5.01
N ILE A 152 2.72 22.64 -5.06
CA ILE A 152 2.84 21.24 -5.44
C ILE A 152 3.49 20.52 -4.26
N VAL A 153 2.78 19.57 -3.64
CA VAL A 153 3.31 18.79 -2.51
C VAL A 153 3.30 17.31 -2.87
N ILE A 154 4.45 16.68 -2.82
CA ILE A 154 4.67 15.29 -3.22
C ILE A 154 5.24 14.54 -2.02
N LEU A 155 4.53 13.52 -1.56
CA LEU A 155 4.89 12.75 -0.37
C LEU A 155 5.15 11.28 -0.75
N ASP A 156 6.41 10.89 -0.71
CA ASP A 156 6.92 9.53 -0.93
C ASP A 156 7.33 8.88 0.39
N ALA A 157 6.36 8.70 1.28
CA ALA A 157 6.61 8.23 2.64
C ALA A 157 6.14 6.79 2.88
N CYS A 158 7.04 5.96 3.44
CA CYS A 158 6.78 4.57 3.84
C CYS A 158 6.17 4.49 5.25
N ARG A 159 5.32 3.46 5.47
CA ARG A 159 4.34 3.36 6.57
C ARG A 159 4.59 2.18 7.52
N ASN A 160 5.85 1.93 7.92
CA ASN A 160 6.20 0.88 8.89
C ASN A 160 6.85 1.51 10.14
N THR A 161 6.05 2.03 11.06
CA THR A 161 6.55 2.44 12.39
C THR A 161 5.96 1.55 13.48
N ALA A 162 6.67 1.42 14.61
CA ALA A 162 6.22 0.61 15.74
C ALA A 162 4.86 1.07 16.32
N LEU A 163 4.46 2.33 16.10
CA LEU A 163 3.17 2.92 16.50
C LEU A 163 1.97 2.35 15.74
N SER A 164 2.17 1.85 14.51
CA SER A 164 1.11 1.21 13.71
C SER A 164 0.65 -0.15 14.27
N ARG A 165 1.30 -0.65 15.33
CA ARG A 165 0.93 -1.89 16.02
C ARG A 165 -0.12 -1.71 17.12
N SER A 166 -0.38 -0.48 17.58
CA SER A 166 -1.25 -0.22 18.75
C SER A 166 -2.53 0.56 18.46
N VAL A 167 -2.69 1.22 17.31
CA VAL A 167 -3.90 1.98 16.98
C VAL A 167 -4.29 1.71 15.53
N GLY A 168 -5.52 1.22 15.33
CA GLY A 168 -6.03 0.84 14.02
C GLY A 168 -6.25 2.04 13.10
N ALA A 169 -5.26 2.33 12.27
CA ALA A 169 -5.36 2.91 10.92
C ALA A 169 -3.94 3.06 10.37
N GLY A 170 -3.54 2.17 9.46
CA GLY A 170 -2.20 2.18 8.90
C GLY A 170 -2.01 3.33 7.91
N GLY A 171 -1.63 4.52 8.40
CA GLY A 171 -0.91 5.67 7.80
C GLY A 171 -1.73 6.86 7.26
N LEU A 172 -1.18 7.69 6.33
CA LEU A 172 -1.72 9.03 6.03
C LEU A 172 -3.24 9.06 5.77
N ALA A 173 -3.91 9.96 6.49
CA ALA A 173 -5.32 10.30 6.40
C ALA A 173 -5.65 11.01 5.09
N LEU A 174 -6.88 10.87 4.62
CA LEU A 174 -7.45 11.80 3.65
C LEU A 174 -7.45 13.21 4.28
N LEU A 175 -6.90 14.21 3.58
CA LEU A 175 -6.98 15.60 4.04
C LEU A 175 -8.43 16.06 3.92
N ASN A 176 -9.02 16.55 5.01
CA ASN A 176 -10.43 16.98 5.04
C ASN A 176 -10.69 18.24 4.18
N SER A 177 -9.64 18.95 3.74
CA SER A 177 -9.69 20.06 2.79
C SER A 177 -8.35 20.28 2.12
N THR A 178 -8.29 20.35 0.79
CA THR A 178 -7.08 20.76 0.05
C THR A 178 -6.96 22.30 0.11
N PRO A 179 -5.83 22.86 0.60
CA PRO A 179 -5.51 24.30 0.55
C PRO A 179 -5.75 24.88 -0.84
N ARG A 180 -6.07 26.18 -0.99
CA ARG A 180 -6.35 26.76 -2.31
C ARG A 180 -5.10 26.75 -3.19
N GLY A 181 -5.26 26.57 -4.50
CA GLY A 181 -4.15 26.61 -5.46
C GLY A 181 -3.10 25.52 -5.24
N SER A 182 -3.50 24.35 -4.71
CA SER A 182 -2.58 23.29 -4.31
C SER A 182 -2.85 21.97 -5.04
N PHE A 183 -1.79 21.28 -5.43
CA PHE A 183 -1.78 19.92 -5.94
C PHE A 183 -0.99 19.05 -4.96
N ILE A 184 -1.64 18.06 -4.37
CA ILE A 184 -1.04 17.18 -3.38
C ILE A 184 -1.05 15.76 -3.93
N SER A 185 0.12 15.13 -4.03
CA SER A 185 0.28 13.77 -4.50
C SER A 185 0.95 12.89 -3.46
N PHE A 186 0.40 11.71 -3.30
CA PHE A 186 0.86 10.66 -2.39
C PHE A 186 1.32 9.46 -3.22
N ALA A 187 2.42 8.83 -2.79
CA ALA A 187 2.97 7.65 -3.45
C ALA A 187 1.97 6.47 -3.51
N THR A 188 0.98 6.41 -2.62
CA THR A 188 -0.02 5.35 -2.58
C THR A 188 -1.37 5.88 -2.05
N ALA A 189 -2.43 5.08 -2.16
CA ALA A 189 -3.77 5.44 -1.67
C ALA A 189 -3.83 5.59 -0.13
N PRO A 190 -4.76 6.40 0.41
CA PRO A 190 -5.04 6.42 1.85
C PRO A 190 -5.35 5.02 2.37
N GLY A 191 -4.72 4.61 3.48
CA GLY A 191 -4.82 3.27 4.05
C GLY A 191 -3.91 2.20 3.44
N SER A 192 -3.15 2.49 2.37
CA SER A 192 -2.26 1.54 1.67
C SER A 192 -0.77 1.85 1.87
N THR A 193 0.12 0.88 1.66
CA THR A 193 1.58 1.06 1.81
C THR A 193 2.24 1.41 0.47
N ALA A 194 3.27 2.26 0.49
CA ALA A 194 4.11 2.56 -0.66
C ALA A 194 5.31 1.59 -0.66
N ALA A 195 5.71 1.10 -1.83
CA ALA A 195 6.84 0.20 -1.95
C ALA A 195 8.15 0.99 -2.05
N ASP A 196 9.17 0.56 -1.31
CA ASP A 196 10.53 1.08 -1.50
C ASP A 196 11.09 0.70 -2.88
N GLY A 197 10.59 -0.38 -3.51
CA GLY A 197 11.07 -0.89 -4.78
C GLY A 197 12.38 -1.69 -4.68
N THR A 198 12.82 -2.27 -5.80
CA THR A 198 14.03 -3.11 -5.91
C THR A 198 15.23 -2.39 -6.51
N GLY A 199 15.06 -1.14 -6.96
CA GLY A 199 16.10 -0.31 -7.57
C GLY A 199 16.72 0.71 -6.60
N LEU A 200 17.59 1.58 -7.14
CA LEU A 200 18.26 2.67 -6.38
C LEU A 200 17.27 3.71 -5.82
N ASN A 201 16.11 3.87 -6.47
CA ASN A 201 15.07 4.83 -6.15
C ASN A 201 13.71 4.12 -6.07
N SER A 202 12.75 4.72 -5.37
CA SER A 202 11.38 4.21 -5.27
C SER A 202 10.69 4.16 -6.64
N PRO A 203 9.72 3.24 -6.86
CA PRO A 203 8.97 3.18 -8.11
C PRO A 203 8.21 4.48 -8.39
N TYR A 204 7.72 5.15 -7.34
CA TYR A 204 7.02 6.42 -7.45
C TYR A 204 7.97 7.56 -7.85
N THR A 205 9.12 7.66 -7.19
CA THR A 205 10.13 8.67 -7.51
C THR A 205 10.71 8.48 -8.91
N SER A 206 10.99 7.23 -9.29
CA SER A 206 11.45 6.88 -10.64
C SER A 206 10.42 7.27 -11.71
N ALA A 207 9.13 7.04 -11.44
CA ALA A 207 8.05 7.42 -12.34
C ALA A 207 7.87 8.94 -12.45
N ILE A 208 7.99 9.69 -11.34
CA ILE A 208 7.95 11.17 -11.35
C ILE A 208 9.10 11.70 -12.20
N ALA A 209 10.33 11.24 -11.95
CA ALA A 209 11.51 11.71 -12.69
C ALA A 209 11.36 11.50 -14.20
N ALA A 210 10.78 10.37 -14.62
CA ALA A 210 10.54 10.06 -16.03
C ALA A 210 9.48 10.94 -16.68
N GLU A 211 8.42 11.31 -15.96
CA GLU A 211 7.25 12.00 -16.52
C GLU A 211 7.27 13.52 -16.36
N LEU A 212 7.95 14.04 -15.35
CA LEU A 212 7.97 15.47 -15.03
C LEU A 212 8.68 16.30 -16.12
N LEU A 213 9.65 15.70 -16.81
CA LEU A 213 10.41 16.36 -17.88
C LEU A 213 9.75 16.24 -19.26
N VAL A 214 8.60 15.56 -19.37
CA VAL A 214 7.92 15.41 -20.66
C VAL A 214 7.30 16.76 -21.08
N PRO A 215 7.73 17.36 -22.20
CA PRO A 215 7.29 18.70 -22.57
C PRO A 215 5.80 18.82 -22.85
N GLY A 216 5.21 19.95 -22.47
CA GLY A 216 3.84 20.35 -22.84
C GLY A 216 2.73 19.67 -22.06
N ARG A 217 3.03 18.86 -21.04
CA ARG A 217 2.00 18.18 -20.24
C ARG A 217 1.57 19.01 -19.04
N SER A 218 0.25 19.08 -18.82
CA SER A 218 -0.31 19.60 -17.58
C SER A 218 0.10 18.71 -16.40
N ILE A 219 0.13 19.26 -15.19
CA ILE A 219 0.42 18.52 -13.96
C ILE A 219 -0.51 17.31 -13.78
N GLU A 220 -1.80 17.43 -14.09
CA GLU A 220 -2.76 16.33 -14.03
C GLU A 220 -2.40 15.23 -15.04
N ALA A 221 -1.95 15.59 -16.24
CA ALA A 221 -1.51 14.63 -17.24
C ALA A 221 -0.20 13.93 -16.84
N VAL A 222 0.74 14.67 -16.25
CA VAL A 222 1.98 14.12 -15.68
C VAL A 222 1.64 13.10 -14.59
N PHE A 223 0.85 13.47 -13.58
CA PHE A 223 0.59 12.57 -12.46
C PHE A 223 -0.36 11.41 -12.80
N LYS A 224 -1.21 11.56 -13.83
CA LYS A 224 -1.91 10.41 -14.43
C LYS A 224 -0.93 9.43 -15.06
N ALA A 225 0.10 9.90 -15.76
CA ALA A 225 1.13 9.05 -16.35
C ALA A 225 2.05 8.42 -15.28
N VAL A 226 2.39 9.17 -14.23
CA VAL A 226 3.09 8.66 -13.04
C VAL A 226 2.29 7.51 -12.42
N ARG A 227 0.98 7.70 -12.17
CA ARG A 227 0.11 6.63 -11.66
C ARG A 227 0.16 5.38 -12.54
N LEU A 228 0.06 5.54 -13.86
CA LEU A 228 0.13 4.40 -14.80
C LEU A 228 1.47 3.66 -14.70
N ARG A 229 2.59 4.40 -14.68
CA ARG A 229 3.93 3.80 -14.55
C ARG A 229 4.15 3.09 -13.23
N VAL A 230 3.66 3.66 -12.12
CA VAL A 230 3.80 3.02 -10.81
C VAL A 230 2.95 1.77 -10.73
N VAL A 231 1.70 1.82 -11.22
CA VAL A 231 0.85 0.63 -11.33
C VAL A 231 1.51 -0.44 -12.19
N GLU A 232 2.11 -0.07 -13.32
CA GLU A 232 2.84 -1.01 -14.19
C GLU A 232 4.10 -1.58 -13.50
N ALA A 233 4.93 -0.72 -12.91
CA ALA A 233 6.19 -1.11 -12.28
C ALA A 233 6.01 -1.91 -10.98
N THR A 234 4.87 -1.73 -10.29
CA THR A 234 4.53 -2.46 -9.06
C THR A 234 3.51 -3.57 -9.30
N GLY A 235 3.18 -3.88 -10.56
CA GLY A 235 2.19 -4.90 -10.90
C GLY A 235 0.76 -4.61 -10.40
N GLY A 236 0.49 -3.39 -9.91
CA GLY A 236 -0.79 -2.97 -9.34
C GLY A 236 -0.81 -2.82 -7.83
N ASP A 237 0.27 -3.20 -7.13
CA ASP A 237 0.33 -3.20 -5.66
C ASP A 237 0.40 -1.78 -5.07
N GLN A 238 0.91 -0.81 -5.84
CA GLN A 238 0.94 0.59 -5.46
C GLN A 238 0.16 1.44 -6.47
N VAL A 239 -0.82 2.19 -5.96
CA VAL A 239 -1.61 3.13 -6.77
C VAL A 239 -1.44 4.54 -6.20
N PRO A 240 -0.64 5.42 -6.83
CA PRO A 240 -0.50 6.80 -6.38
C PRO A 240 -1.83 7.54 -6.36
N TRP A 241 -2.02 8.41 -5.36
CA TRP A 241 -3.26 9.16 -5.17
C TRP A 241 -2.97 10.67 -5.17
N ASP A 242 -3.83 11.47 -5.80
CA ASP A 242 -3.65 12.92 -5.86
C ASP A 242 -4.96 13.67 -5.59
N HIS A 243 -4.83 14.90 -5.09
CA HIS A 243 -5.90 15.86 -4.91
C HIS A 243 -5.44 17.21 -5.46
N SER A 244 -6.33 17.89 -6.20
CA SER A 244 -6.04 19.19 -6.79
C SER A 244 -7.12 20.21 -6.44
N SER A 245 -6.69 21.41 -6.07
CA SER A 245 -7.48 22.64 -6.00
C SER A 245 -6.89 23.74 -6.88
N LEU A 246 -6.00 23.36 -7.82
CA LEU A 246 -5.41 24.27 -8.78
C LEU A 246 -6.50 24.89 -9.66
N THR A 247 -6.44 26.21 -9.83
CA THR A 247 -7.36 26.97 -10.69
C THR A 247 -6.73 27.36 -12.03
N THR A 248 -5.45 27.08 -12.19
CA THR A 248 -4.64 27.41 -13.37
C THR A 248 -3.86 26.18 -13.82
N GLU A 249 -3.70 26.01 -15.13
CA GLU A 249 -2.91 24.93 -15.69
C GLU A 249 -1.42 25.14 -15.38
N ILE A 250 -0.78 24.11 -14.80
CA ILE A 250 0.64 24.10 -14.50
C ILE A 250 1.35 23.11 -15.43
N VAL A 251 2.40 23.57 -16.10
CA VAL A 251 3.25 22.76 -16.98
C VAL A 251 4.70 22.86 -16.51
N PHE A 252 5.32 21.71 -16.20
CA PHE A 252 6.69 21.66 -15.71
C PHE A 252 7.71 22.03 -16.79
N VAL A 253 7.57 21.49 -17.99
CA VAL A 253 8.44 21.83 -19.13
C VAL A 253 7.56 22.31 -20.29
N PRO A 254 7.65 23.57 -20.74
CA PRO A 254 6.86 24.07 -21.87
C PRO A 254 7.13 23.24 -23.15
N ALA A 255 6.10 23.02 -23.98
CA ALA A 255 6.31 22.42 -25.30
C ALA A 255 7.19 23.36 -26.15
N ALA A 256 8.23 22.82 -26.78
CA ALA A 256 9.03 23.60 -27.71
C ALA A 256 8.14 24.10 -28.84
N SER A 257 8.10 25.42 -29.04
CA SER A 257 7.57 26.03 -30.25
C SER A 257 8.26 25.37 -31.44
N ALA A 258 7.48 24.91 -32.42
CA ALA A 258 8.01 24.30 -33.63
C ALA A 258 8.72 25.36 -34.50
N ASP A 259 9.95 25.71 -34.13
CA ASP A 259 10.91 26.43 -34.96
C ASP A 259 12.35 26.15 -34.49
N GLY A 260 13.06 25.28 -35.22
CA GLY A 260 14.48 25.46 -35.57
C GLY A 260 15.61 25.03 -34.62
N SER A 261 16.34 23.99 -35.07
CA SER A 261 17.80 23.80 -34.97
C SER A 261 18.43 23.15 -33.73
N ALA A 262 19.14 22.06 -34.01
CA ALA A 262 20.03 21.31 -33.12
C ALA A 262 21.20 22.15 -32.55
N ALA A 263 21.51 21.94 -31.27
CA ALA A 263 22.83 22.19 -30.70
C ALA A 263 23.10 21.18 -29.58
N VAL A 264 24.18 20.42 -29.76
CA VAL A 264 24.75 19.45 -28.82
C VAL A 264 25.42 20.20 -27.67
N ALA A 265 25.20 19.79 -26.42
CA ALA A 265 26.01 20.23 -25.28
C ALA A 265 26.47 19.02 -24.45
N ARG A 266 27.80 18.91 -24.32
CA ARG A 266 28.58 17.84 -23.70
C ARG A 266 29.03 18.30 -22.30
N ALA A 267 29.18 17.34 -21.38
CA ALA A 267 29.42 17.45 -19.94
C ALA A 267 30.78 18.08 -19.46
N ALA A 268 30.86 18.40 -18.15
CA ALA A 268 32.05 18.37 -17.27
C ALA A 268 31.63 18.44 -15.76
N PRO A 269 32.49 18.13 -14.74
CA PRO A 269 32.55 16.82 -14.06
C PRO A 269 32.39 16.81 -12.51
N GLY A 270 31.86 15.71 -11.96
CA GLY A 270 32.09 15.26 -10.58
C GLY A 270 33.22 14.23 -10.55
N SER A 271 34.23 14.38 -9.69
CA SER A 271 35.56 13.80 -9.94
C SER A 271 36.03 12.67 -9.02
N ASP A 272 35.40 12.38 -7.88
CA ASP A 272 35.85 11.26 -7.02
C ASP A 272 34.95 10.02 -7.11
N VAL A 273 33.62 10.15 -7.04
CA VAL A 273 32.71 9.00 -7.18
C VAL A 273 32.68 8.47 -8.62
N GLN A 274 32.76 9.38 -9.60
CA GLN A 274 32.84 9.01 -11.02
C GLN A 274 34.17 8.30 -11.35
N LEU A 275 35.25 8.66 -10.67
CA LEU A 275 36.57 8.06 -10.85
C LEU A 275 36.64 6.68 -10.18
N GLU A 276 36.09 6.53 -8.97
CA GLU A 276 35.97 5.22 -8.33
C GLU A 276 35.09 4.27 -9.15
N LEU A 277 33.94 4.76 -9.66
CA LEU A 277 33.04 3.98 -10.53
C LEU A 277 33.70 3.58 -11.85
N GLN A 278 34.51 4.45 -12.45
CA GLN A 278 35.27 4.11 -13.66
C GLN A 278 36.32 3.04 -13.37
N LEU A 279 37.13 3.21 -12.33
CA LEU A 279 38.12 2.20 -11.96
C LEU A 279 37.48 0.88 -11.57
N TRP A 280 36.36 0.90 -10.83
CA TRP A 280 35.63 -0.31 -10.47
C TRP A 280 35.10 -1.05 -11.71
N ASN A 281 34.52 -0.34 -12.69
CA ASN A 281 34.06 -0.97 -13.93
C ASN A 281 35.21 -1.59 -14.74
N ASP A 282 36.42 -1.06 -14.63
CA ASP A 282 37.61 -1.62 -15.28
C ASP A 282 38.17 -2.86 -14.56
N VAL A 283 37.94 -3.01 -13.24
CA VAL A 283 38.49 -4.13 -12.44
C VAL A 283 37.48 -5.20 -12.03
N LYS A 284 36.17 -4.91 -12.01
CA LYS A 284 35.14 -5.84 -11.49
C LYS A 284 35.08 -7.17 -12.26
N ASP A 285 35.35 -7.11 -13.56
CA ASP A 285 35.37 -8.26 -14.45
C ASP A 285 36.80 -8.78 -14.70
N SER A 286 37.82 -8.20 -14.03
CA SER A 286 39.21 -8.61 -14.15
C SER A 286 39.44 -9.95 -13.44
N GLY A 287 40.25 -10.81 -14.07
CA GLY A 287 40.78 -12.04 -13.45
C GLY A 287 42.12 -11.85 -12.73
N SER A 288 42.60 -10.60 -12.57
CA SER A 288 43.90 -10.29 -11.97
C SER A 288 43.75 -9.81 -10.53
N ALA A 289 44.19 -10.65 -9.58
CA ALA A 289 44.20 -10.32 -8.16
C ALA A 289 44.99 -9.03 -7.85
N ASP A 290 46.07 -8.75 -8.60
CA ASP A 290 46.91 -7.55 -8.39
C ASP A 290 46.19 -6.24 -8.77
N GLN A 291 45.31 -6.28 -9.76
CA GLN A 291 44.51 -5.12 -10.17
C GLN A 291 43.38 -4.83 -9.18
N ILE A 292 42.76 -5.89 -8.63
CA ILE A 292 41.72 -5.77 -7.60
C ILE A 292 42.34 -5.28 -6.28
N ARG A 293 43.54 -5.77 -5.90
CA ARG A 293 44.30 -5.23 -4.77
C ARG A 293 44.70 -3.77 -4.97
N SER A 294 45.13 -3.38 -6.18
CA SER A 294 45.47 -1.98 -6.49
C SER A 294 44.25 -1.04 -6.39
N TYR A 295 43.06 -1.53 -6.76
CA TYR A 295 41.79 -0.80 -6.52
C TYR A 295 41.51 -0.66 -5.01
N LEU A 296 41.65 -1.75 -4.24
CA LEU A 296 41.45 -1.76 -2.79
C LEU A 296 42.46 -0.92 -2.01
N ASP A 297 43.70 -0.83 -2.47
CA ASP A 297 44.74 0.03 -1.86
C ASP A 297 44.40 1.52 -2.04
N ARG A 298 43.74 1.85 -3.15
CA ARG A 298 43.37 3.24 -3.48
C ARG A 298 42.02 3.66 -2.90
N PHE A 299 41.10 2.70 -2.74
CA PHE A 299 39.77 2.90 -2.17
C PHE A 299 39.48 1.85 -1.07
N PRO A 300 40.22 1.86 0.05
CA PRO A 300 40.13 0.82 1.08
C PRO A 300 38.77 0.76 1.78
N ASP A 301 38.10 1.91 1.88
CA ASP A 301 36.76 2.11 2.44
C ASP A 301 35.75 2.60 1.37
N GLY A 302 36.08 2.40 0.09
CA GLY A 302 35.27 2.83 -1.06
C GLY A 302 33.96 2.05 -1.22
N ALA A 303 33.03 2.62 -1.99
CA ALA A 303 31.68 2.09 -2.18
C ALA A 303 31.66 0.66 -2.77
N PHE A 304 32.70 0.25 -3.49
CA PHE A 304 32.83 -1.12 -4.03
C PHE A 304 33.90 -1.97 -3.34
N ALA A 305 34.48 -1.51 -2.22
CA ALA A 305 35.53 -2.22 -1.51
C ALA A 305 35.09 -3.61 -0.99
N ALA A 306 33.82 -3.76 -0.59
CA ALA A 306 33.28 -5.06 -0.15
C ALA A 306 33.17 -6.06 -1.31
N LEU A 307 32.73 -5.59 -2.49
CA LEU A 307 32.63 -6.42 -3.70
C LEU A 307 34.02 -6.74 -4.27
N ALA A 308 34.95 -5.80 -4.24
CA ALA A 308 36.33 -6.03 -4.64
C ALA A 308 37.06 -7.01 -3.71
N LYS A 309 36.81 -6.98 -2.39
CA LYS A 309 37.35 -8.00 -1.45
C LYS A 309 36.77 -9.38 -1.74
N ALA A 310 35.46 -9.50 -1.92
CA ALA A 310 34.81 -10.76 -2.27
C ALA A 310 35.31 -11.33 -3.61
N ARG A 311 35.53 -10.45 -4.60
CA ARG A 311 36.08 -10.83 -5.91
C ARG A 311 37.56 -11.23 -5.84
N LEU A 312 38.35 -10.55 -5.01
CA LEU A 312 39.74 -10.92 -4.76
C LEU A 312 39.82 -12.32 -4.14
N ASP A 313 38.97 -12.61 -3.15
CA ASP A 313 38.86 -13.92 -2.52
C ASP A 313 38.45 -15.00 -3.53
N GLU A 314 37.54 -14.68 -4.46
CA GLU A 314 37.10 -15.58 -5.54
C GLU A 314 38.22 -15.89 -6.55
N VAL A 315 38.99 -14.87 -6.95
CA VAL A 315 40.14 -15.01 -7.86
C VAL A 315 41.29 -15.77 -7.19
N GLU A 316 41.47 -15.62 -5.88
CA GLU A 316 42.52 -16.29 -5.10
C GLU A 316 42.18 -17.75 -4.71
N SER A 317 40.88 -18.08 -4.56
CA SER A 317 40.42 -19.39 -4.04
C SER A 317 40.22 -20.48 -5.10
N GLY A 318 40.14 -20.16 -6.39
CA GLY A 318 40.39 -21.11 -7.48
C GLY A 318 39.60 -22.43 -7.50
N SER A 319 38.35 -22.47 -7.02
CA SER A 319 37.48 -23.67 -7.05
C SER A 319 36.01 -23.27 -7.25
N GLY A 320 35.20 -23.74 -8.20
CA GLY A 320 35.33 -24.81 -9.18
C GLY A 320 33.97 -25.47 -9.44
N ASP A 321 32.97 -24.73 -9.95
CA ASP A 321 31.96 -25.22 -10.93
C ASP A 321 31.14 -24.09 -11.62
N ASP A 322 31.67 -22.86 -11.67
CA ASP A 322 31.01 -21.75 -12.38
C ASP A 322 31.55 -21.60 -13.81
N ARG A 323 31.81 -22.72 -14.48
CA ARG A 323 32.35 -22.66 -15.84
C ARG A 323 31.35 -22.04 -16.81
N ILE A 324 30.06 -22.21 -16.55
CA ILE A 324 28.97 -21.65 -17.37
C ILE A 324 28.73 -20.17 -17.05
N GLY A 325 28.69 -19.73 -15.77
CA GLY A 325 28.57 -18.31 -15.42
C GLY A 325 29.81 -17.51 -15.81
N GLN A 326 31.01 -18.08 -15.68
CA GLN A 326 32.25 -17.48 -16.20
C GLN A 326 32.30 -17.45 -17.73
N LEU A 327 31.73 -18.45 -18.43
CA LEU A 327 31.54 -18.40 -19.88
C LEU A 327 30.52 -17.33 -20.29
N PHE A 328 29.44 -17.14 -19.53
CA PHE A 328 28.47 -16.07 -19.78
C PHE A 328 29.03 -14.68 -19.50
N ALA A 329 29.85 -14.51 -18.46
CA ALA A 329 30.58 -13.27 -18.20
C ALA A 329 31.63 -12.99 -19.31
N GLN A 330 32.34 -14.03 -19.79
CA GLN A 330 33.24 -13.92 -20.94
C GLN A 330 32.49 -13.61 -22.26
N LEU A 331 31.30 -14.17 -22.48
CA LEU A 331 30.45 -13.88 -23.64
C LEU A 331 29.81 -12.48 -23.55
N ALA A 332 29.47 -11.99 -22.36
CA ALA A 332 29.01 -10.62 -22.15
C ALA A 332 30.15 -9.60 -22.38
N SER A 333 31.40 -9.96 -22.05
CA SER A 333 32.59 -9.12 -22.31
C SER A 333 32.99 -9.05 -23.79
N ARG A 334 32.43 -9.93 -24.64
CA ARG A 334 32.60 -9.89 -26.09
C ARG A 334 31.26 -9.59 -26.72
N SER A 335 31.07 -8.36 -27.22
CA SER A 335 29.92 -7.94 -28.03
C SER A 335 29.77 -8.68 -29.38
N LEU A 336 30.10 -9.97 -29.45
CA LEU A 336 30.16 -10.79 -30.65
C LEU A 336 29.06 -11.85 -30.56
N ILE A 337 28.15 -11.80 -31.53
CA ILE A 337 27.25 -12.91 -31.83
C ILE A 337 28.14 -14.09 -32.23
N VAL A 338 27.89 -15.27 -31.65
CA VAL A 338 28.57 -16.50 -32.05
C VAL A 338 28.06 -16.89 -33.44
N ASP A 339 28.91 -16.90 -34.45
CA ASP A 339 28.49 -17.12 -35.84
C ASP A 339 27.96 -18.55 -36.10
N ASN A 340 28.48 -19.55 -35.40
CA ASN A 340 28.10 -20.96 -35.51
C ASN A 340 27.82 -21.58 -34.13
N PRO A 341 26.72 -21.20 -33.46
CA PRO A 341 26.37 -21.74 -32.15
C PRO A 341 26.03 -23.23 -32.24
N THR A 342 26.52 -24.00 -31.29
CA THR A 342 26.30 -25.46 -31.16
C THR A 342 25.80 -25.86 -29.77
N GLN A 343 25.99 -25.01 -28.77
CA GLN A 343 25.59 -25.27 -27.39
C GLN A 343 24.37 -24.44 -26.97
N PRO A 344 23.53 -24.92 -26.04
CA PRO A 344 22.33 -24.20 -25.60
C PRO A 344 22.62 -22.76 -25.16
N HIS A 345 23.66 -22.56 -24.34
CA HIS A 345 24.02 -21.25 -23.82
C HIS A 345 24.43 -20.26 -24.92
N GLU A 346 25.03 -20.72 -26.01
CA GLU A 346 25.41 -19.88 -27.16
C GLU A 346 24.18 -19.40 -27.91
N PHE A 347 23.18 -20.29 -28.12
CA PHE A 347 21.90 -19.91 -28.72
C PHE A 347 21.15 -18.90 -27.85
N TYR A 348 21.06 -19.12 -26.54
CA TYR A 348 20.38 -18.18 -25.65
C TYR A 348 21.10 -16.82 -25.59
N SER A 349 22.42 -16.81 -25.48
CA SER A 349 23.23 -15.58 -25.51
C SER A 349 23.04 -14.81 -26.82
N ASN A 350 23.09 -15.49 -27.96
CA ASN A 350 22.83 -14.88 -29.27
C ASN A 350 21.41 -14.30 -29.35
N ALA A 351 20.41 -15.04 -28.86
CA ALA A 351 19.02 -14.58 -28.83
C ALA A 351 18.89 -13.27 -28.03
N ARG A 352 19.50 -13.20 -26.84
CA ARG A 352 19.50 -12.01 -25.99
C ARG A 352 20.21 -10.82 -26.64
N LEU A 353 21.39 -11.04 -27.23
CA LEU A 353 22.12 -9.97 -27.92
C LEU A 353 21.35 -9.42 -29.12
N LYS A 354 20.68 -10.29 -29.89
CA LYS A 354 19.84 -9.88 -31.03
C LYS A 354 18.59 -9.14 -30.59
N GLU A 355 17.93 -9.59 -29.51
CA GLU A 355 16.80 -8.90 -28.88
C GLU A 355 17.17 -7.48 -28.46
N ILE A 356 18.29 -7.30 -27.73
CA ILE A 356 18.79 -5.98 -27.30
C ILE A 356 19.11 -5.07 -28.49
N ARG A 357 19.57 -5.66 -29.61
CA ARG A 357 19.87 -4.92 -30.86
C ARG A 357 18.63 -4.68 -31.73
N GLY A 358 17.45 -5.14 -31.32
CA GLY A 358 16.20 -5.01 -32.07
C GLY A 358 16.05 -5.99 -33.25
N ASP A 359 16.95 -6.97 -33.41
CA ASP A 359 16.82 -8.05 -34.39
C ASP A 359 15.91 -9.17 -33.83
N TYR A 360 14.62 -8.87 -33.73
CA TYR A 360 13.64 -9.82 -33.20
C TYR A 360 13.48 -11.10 -34.05
N PRO A 361 13.49 -11.06 -35.40
CA PRO A 361 13.45 -12.29 -36.20
C PRO A 361 14.67 -13.20 -35.96
N GLY A 362 15.86 -12.63 -35.88
CA GLY A 362 17.07 -13.38 -35.56
C GLY A 362 17.05 -13.94 -34.14
N ALA A 363 16.61 -13.14 -33.15
CA ALA A 363 16.45 -13.58 -31.77
C ALA A 363 15.47 -14.77 -31.67
N ARG A 364 14.33 -14.69 -32.37
CA ARG A 364 13.34 -15.77 -32.43
C ARG A 364 13.93 -17.08 -32.95
N GLN A 365 14.73 -17.04 -34.01
CA GLN A 365 15.36 -18.25 -34.54
C GLN A 365 16.29 -18.90 -33.52
N ASP A 366 17.07 -18.11 -32.78
CA ASP A 366 17.98 -18.64 -31.77
C ASP A 366 17.25 -19.16 -30.54
N TYR A 367 16.16 -18.50 -30.09
CA TYR A 367 15.28 -19.03 -29.05
C TYR A 367 14.69 -20.39 -29.43
N LEU A 368 14.16 -20.53 -30.65
CA LEU A 368 13.59 -21.80 -31.12
C LEU A 368 14.63 -22.93 -31.14
N LYS A 369 15.88 -22.61 -31.52
CA LYS A 369 16.99 -23.57 -31.47
C LYS A 369 17.40 -23.90 -30.05
N TYR A 370 17.41 -22.93 -29.13
CA TYR A 370 17.62 -23.17 -27.70
C TYR A 370 16.58 -24.15 -27.13
N PHE A 371 15.29 -23.98 -27.46
CA PHE A 371 14.23 -24.89 -27.00
C PHE A 371 14.31 -26.29 -27.63
N ALA A 372 15.11 -26.50 -28.68
CA ALA A 372 15.35 -27.83 -29.23
C ALA A 372 16.08 -28.75 -28.23
N PHE A 373 16.84 -28.17 -27.30
CA PHE A 373 17.64 -28.91 -26.31
C PHE A 373 16.85 -29.42 -25.09
N GLY A 374 15.61 -28.96 -24.89
CA GLY A 374 14.78 -29.43 -23.76
C GLY A 374 15.33 -29.04 -22.38
N MET A 375 15.91 -27.85 -22.28
CA MET A 375 16.48 -27.34 -21.04
C MET A 375 15.38 -27.09 -19.99
N PRO A 376 15.62 -27.35 -18.69
CA PRO A 376 14.59 -27.21 -17.66
C PRO A 376 14.30 -25.76 -17.28
N GLN A 377 15.08 -24.78 -17.75
CA GLN A 377 14.94 -23.40 -17.31
C GLN A 377 13.74 -22.69 -17.95
N VAL A 378 12.94 -22.02 -17.11
CA VAL A 378 11.69 -21.36 -17.51
C VAL A 378 11.91 -19.92 -18.01
N ASP A 379 12.93 -19.20 -17.55
CA ASP A 379 13.13 -17.79 -17.89
C ASP A 379 13.35 -17.52 -19.39
N PRO A 380 14.02 -18.38 -20.19
CA PRO A 380 14.11 -18.17 -21.63
C PRO A 380 12.75 -18.29 -22.30
N HIS A 381 11.86 -19.16 -21.80
CA HIS A 381 10.49 -19.26 -22.29
C HIS A 381 9.69 -18.00 -21.98
N LEU A 382 9.76 -17.50 -20.73
CA LEU A 382 9.08 -16.28 -20.32
C LEU A 382 9.53 -15.07 -21.15
N ARG A 383 10.84 -14.93 -21.39
CA ARG A 383 11.40 -13.87 -22.25
C ARG A 383 10.93 -14.00 -23.70
N PHE A 384 10.98 -15.21 -24.25
CA PHE A 384 10.51 -15.45 -25.62
C PHE A 384 9.02 -15.14 -25.78
N GLN A 385 8.19 -15.45 -24.78
CA GLN A 385 6.78 -15.04 -24.79
C GLN A 385 6.60 -13.54 -24.84
N SER A 386 7.40 -12.77 -24.10
CA SER A 386 7.37 -11.31 -24.17
C SER A 386 7.68 -10.81 -25.60
N VAL A 387 8.69 -11.39 -26.25
CA VAL A 387 9.01 -11.08 -27.66
C VAL A 387 7.83 -11.40 -28.59
N LEU A 388 7.23 -12.59 -28.46
CA LEU A 388 6.11 -13.00 -29.29
C LEU A 388 4.86 -12.14 -29.08
N ARG A 389 4.56 -11.75 -27.83
CA ARG A 389 3.40 -10.91 -27.51
C ARG A 389 3.54 -9.51 -28.14
N VAL A 390 4.75 -8.97 -28.21
CA VAL A 390 5.02 -7.70 -28.90
C VAL A 390 4.79 -7.83 -30.42
N GLN A 391 5.15 -8.96 -31.01
CA GLN A 391 5.06 -9.16 -32.47
C GLN A 391 3.65 -9.57 -32.96
N GLU A 392 2.99 -10.48 -32.25
CA GLU A 392 1.80 -11.20 -32.73
C GLU A 392 0.65 -11.20 -31.72
N GLY A 393 0.83 -10.52 -30.58
CA GLY A 393 -0.11 -10.58 -29.46
C GLY A 393 -0.14 -11.95 -28.76
N ARG A 394 -1.05 -12.07 -27.80
CA ARG A 394 -1.18 -13.29 -26.98
C ARG A 394 -1.62 -14.51 -27.78
N ALA A 395 -2.55 -14.34 -28.71
CA ALA A 395 -3.10 -15.43 -29.51
C ALA A 395 -2.04 -16.05 -30.44
N GLY A 396 -1.23 -15.22 -31.12
CA GLY A 396 -0.11 -15.71 -31.95
C GLY A 396 0.96 -16.39 -31.12
N ALA A 397 1.31 -15.82 -29.96
CA ALA A 397 2.23 -16.47 -29.03
C ALA A 397 1.73 -17.87 -28.59
N LEU A 398 0.43 -18.00 -28.30
CA LEU A 398 -0.18 -19.28 -27.90
C LEU A 398 -0.14 -20.31 -29.04
N GLU A 399 -0.40 -19.91 -30.28
CA GLU A 399 -0.33 -20.79 -31.45
C GLU A 399 1.09 -21.35 -31.66
N ILE A 400 2.10 -20.49 -31.54
CA ILE A 400 3.52 -20.89 -31.61
C ILE A 400 3.85 -21.89 -30.50
N TYR A 401 3.42 -21.63 -29.27
CA TYR A 401 3.68 -22.52 -28.14
C TYR A 401 2.95 -23.87 -28.26
N ARG A 402 1.73 -23.89 -28.80
CA ARG A 402 1.02 -25.14 -29.13
C ARG A 402 1.78 -25.96 -30.16
N SER A 403 2.37 -25.32 -31.17
CA SER A 403 3.25 -26.02 -32.12
C SER A 403 4.54 -26.51 -31.45
N LEU A 404 5.09 -25.77 -30.48
CA LEU A 404 6.32 -26.13 -29.76
C LEU A 404 6.12 -27.27 -28.75
N SER A 405 4.95 -27.39 -28.15
CA SER A 405 4.61 -28.44 -27.19
C SER A 405 4.09 -29.72 -27.86
N GLN A 406 3.57 -29.62 -29.09
CA GLN A 406 3.05 -30.76 -29.85
C GLN A 406 4.08 -31.89 -29.96
N GLY A 407 3.71 -33.08 -29.47
CA GLY A 407 4.54 -34.28 -29.52
C GLY A 407 5.74 -34.26 -28.57
N ARG A 408 5.83 -33.27 -27.66
CA ARG A 408 6.90 -33.15 -26.66
C ARG A 408 6.35 -33.40 -25.26
N ASN A 409 7.06 -34.23 -24.48
CA ASN A 409 6.81 -34.43 -23.05
C ASN A 409 7.78 -33.56 -22.21
N ASP A 410 8.02 -32.32 -22.63
CA ASP A 410 8.82 -31.36 -21.87
C ASP A 410 7.92 -30.54 -20.93
N PRO A 411 8.06 -30.68 -19.60
CA PRO A 411 7.22 -29.95 -18.64
C PRO A 411 7.38 -28.43 -18.75
N THR A 412 8.57 -27.95 -19.08
CA THR A 412 8.89 -26.51 -19.15
C THR A 412 8.16 -25.83 -20.31
N THR A 413 8.21 -26.43 -21.51
CA THR A 413 7.48 -25.93 -22.68
C THR A 413 5.96 -26.00 -22.47
N LEU A 414 5.45 -27.09 -21.86
CA LEU A 414 4.02 -27.23 -21.56
C LEU A 414 3.56 -26.19 -20.54
N PHE A 415 4.33 -25.97 -19.46
CA PHE A 415 4.07 -24.93 -18.49
C PHE A 415 4.00 -23.55 -19.16
N ALA A 416 5.00 -23.22 -19.98
CA ALA A 416 5.03 -21.97 -20.72
C ALA A 416 3.79 -21.79 -21.61
N GLU A 417 3.37 -22.82 -22.36
CA GLU A 417 2.13 -22.76 -23.16
C GLU A 417 0.92 -22.43 -22.29
N ILE A 418 0.76 -23.09 -21.14
CA ILE A 418 -0.38 -22.89 -20.24
C ILE A 418 -0.46 -21.43 -19.75
N LEU A 419 0.68 -20.77 -19.51
CA LEU A 419 0.72 -19.37 -19.07
C LEU A 419 0.11 -18.38 -20.09
N LEU A 420 -0.01 -18.78 -21.36
CA LEU A 420 -0.59 -17.96 -22.42
C LEU A 420 -2.12 -18.11 -22.52
N GLU A 421 -2.71 -19.12 -21.88
CA GLU A 421 -4.17 -19.34 -21.88
C GLU A 421 -4.90 -18.30 -21.03
N GLU A 422 -6.18 -18.04 -21.31
CA GLU A 422 -7.03 -17.18 -20.48
C GLU A 422 -7.19 -17.71 -19.05
N ARG A 423 -7.57 -16.86 -18.09
CA ARG A 423 -7.52 -17.21 -16.66
C ARG A 423 -8.19 -18.54 -16.33
N ASP A 424 -9.44 -18.71 -16.70
CA ASP A 424 -10.22 -19.90 -16.29
C ASP A 424 -9.59 -21.18 -16.83
N GLU A 425 -9.11 -21.13 -18.07
CA GLU A 425 -8.41 -22.24 -18.72
C GLU A 425 -7.02 -22.47 -18.15
N ARG A 426 -6.28 -21.40 -17.86
CA ARG A 426 -4.95 -21.44 -17.24
C ARG A 426 -5.00 -22.04 -15.84
N VAL A 427 -5.95 -21.62 -15.00
CA VAL A 427 -6.16 -22.17 -13.65
C VAL A 427 -6.45 -23.66 -13.73
N ARG A 428 -7.39 -24.05 -14.61
CA ARG A 428 -7.76 -25.46 -14.82
C ARG A 428 -6.57 -26.31 -15.30
N ARG A 429 -5.81 -25.80 -16.28
CA ARG A 429 -4.67 -26.50 -16.86
C ARG A 429 -3.45 -26.53 -15.93
N LEU A 430 -3.17 -25.47 -15.17
CA LEU A 430 -2.11 -25.44 -14.16
C LEU A 430 -2.41 -26.40 -13.01
N GLY A 431 -3.68 -26.50 -12.58
CA GLY A 431 -4.11 -27.50 -11.60
C GLY A 431 -3.80 -28.93 -12.08
N ALA A 432 -4.28 -29.29 -13.28
CA ALA A 432 -3.99 -30.60 -13.87
C ALA A 432 -2.49 -30.83 -14.13
N PHE A 433 -1.74 -29.77 -14.46
CA PHE A 433 -0.29 -29.84 -14.63
C PHE A 433 0.41 -30.16 -13.31
N LEU A 434 0.02 -29.52 -12.20
CA LEU A 434 0.57 -29.80 -10.88
C LEU A 434 0.18 -31.18 -10.34
N ASP A 435 -0.96 -31.75 -10.76
CA ASP A 435 -1.30 -33.14 -10.48
C ASP A 435 -0.33 -34.12 -11.17
N ALA A 436 0.11 -33.79 -12.39
CA ALA A 436 1.06 -34.60 -13.15
C ALA A 436 2.53 -34.35 -12.75
N TYR A 437 2.86 -33.12 -12.36
CA TYR A 437 4.21 -32.66 -12.01
C TYR A 437 4.21 -31.93 -10.65
N PRO A 438 3.98 -32.64 -9.53
CA PRO A 438 3.78 -32.02 -8.22
C PRO A 438 5.01 -31.24 -7.70
N ASP A 439 6.21 -31.59 -8.19
CA ASP A 439 7.47 -30.97 -7.81
C ASP A 439 7.86 -29.76 -8.68
N PHE A 440 7.07 -29.42 -9.71
CA PHE A 440 7.38 -28.31 -10.62
C PHE A 440 7.04 -26.96 -9.97
N SER A 441 7.95 -26.48 -9.12
CA SER A 441 7.74 -25.29 -8.28
C SER A 441 7.38 -23.99 -9.02
N PRO A 442 7.85 -23.70 -10.25
CA PRO A 442 7.39 -22.51 -10.98
C PRO A 442 5.87 -22.50 -11.23
N ALA A 443 5.24 -23.67 -11.36
CA ALA A 443 3.79 -23.76 -11.56
C ALA A 443 3.00 -23.47 -10.27
N LEU A 444 3.54 -23.79 -9.09
CA LEU A 444 2.94 -23.42 -7.80
C LEU A 444 2.87 -21.89 -7.68
N TYR A 445 3.99 -21.20 -7.95
CA TYR A 445 4.05 -19.75 -7.94
C TYR A 445 3.07 -19.14 -8.95
N ALA A 446 3.11 -19.59 -10.21
CA ALA A 446 2.24 -19.05 -11.26
C ALA A 446 0.74 -19.26 -10.97
N LEU A 447 0.35 -20.42 -10.43
CA LEU A 447 -1.04 -20.68 -10.06
C LEU A 447 -1.46 -19.83 -8.85
N SER A 448 -0.57 -19.60 -7.88
CA SER A 448 -0.87 -18.73 -6.74
C SER A 448 -1.28 -17.33 -7.21
N GLN A 449 -0.63 -16.80 -8.26
CA GLN A 449 -0.92 -15.47 -8.79
C GLN A 449 -2.36 -15.36 -9.28
N ASP A 450 -2.97 -16.44 -9.77
CA ASP A 450 -4.36 -16.45 -10.25
C ASP A 450 -5.42 -16.39 -9.14
N TYR A 451 -4.99 -16.60 -7.89
CA TYR A 451 -5.79 -16.40 -6.68
C TYR A 451 -5.42 -15.12 -5.93
N SER A 452 -4.37 -14.41 -6.35
CA SER A 452 -3.89 -13.20 -5.68
C SER A 452 -4.88 -12.03 -5.77
N GLN A 453 -4.82 -11.15 -4.76
CA GLN A 453 -5.58 -9.91 -4.77
C GLN A 453 -5.22 -9.03 -5.97
N THR A 454 -3.93 -8.99 -6.34
CA THR A 454 -3.44 -8.19 -7.46
C THR A 454 -4.11 -8.59 -8.79
N ARG A 455 -4.34 -9.89 -9.03
CA ARG A 455 -5.05 -10.35 -10.24
C ARG A 455 -6.57 -10.25 -10.15
N LEU A 456 -7.14 -10.50 -8.97
CA LEU A 456 -8.59 -10.54 -8.79
C LEU A 456 -9.20 -9.17 -8.49
N GLY A 457 -8.39 -8.19 -8.09
CA GLY A 457 -8.80 -6.95 -7.46
C GLY A 457 -9.29 -7.15 -6.01
N GLN A 458 -10.14 -8.16 -5.80
CA GLN A 458 -10.61 -8.58 -4.48
C GLN A 458 -10.63 -10.11 -4.37
N GLN A 459 -10.22 -10.62 -3.23
CA GLN A 459 -10.19 -12.06 -2.96
C GLN A 459 -11.34 -12.49 -2.06
N SER A 460 -11.93 -13.64 -2.37
CA SER A 460 -12.77 -14.37 -1.40
C SER A 460 -11.92 -15.09 -0.37
N ALA A 461 -12.54 -15.55 0.72
CA ALA A 461 -11.89 -16.42 1.71
C ALA A 461 -11.34 -17.71 1.06
N THR A 462 -12.04 -18.23 0.06
CA THR A 462 -11.62 -19.42 -0.70
C THR A 462 -10.37 -19.11 -1.54
N ASP A 463 -10.31 -17.96 -2.21
CA ASP A 463 -9.12 -17.55 -2.97
C ASP A 463 -7.91 -17.41 -2.06
N LYS A 464 -8.07 -16.73 -0.92
CA LYS A 464 -7.02 -16.57 0.10
C LYS A 464 -6.49 -17.90 0.62
N THR A 465 -7.40 -18.86 0.84
CA THR A 465 -7.05 -20.20 1.31
C THR A 465 -6.25 -20.96 0.24
N ARG A 466 -6.68 -20.91 -1.03
CA ARG A 466 -5.98 -21.55 -2.15
C ARG A 466 -4.63 -20.92 -2.42
N GLU A 467 -4.55 -19.59 -2.42
CA GLU A 467 -3.30 -18.87 -2.60
C GLU A 467 -2.29 -19.25 -1.52
N ARG A 468 -2.72 -19.27 -0.26
CA ARG A 468 -1.88 -19.65 0.88
C ARG A 468 -1.31 -21.06 0.73
N ASP A 469 -2.16 -22.06 0.43
CA ASP A 469 -1.71 -23.45 0.21
C ASP A 469 -0.63 -23.55 -0.87
N LEU A 470 -0.84 -22.86 -2.00
CA LEU A 470 0.11 -22.86 -3.11
C LEU A 470 1.43 -22.17 -2.74
N LEU A 471 1.37 -21.05 -2.02
CA LEU A 471 2.55 -20.32 -1.55
C LEU A 471 3.32 -21.12 -0.50
N ASP A 472 2.65 -21.77 0.45
CA ASP A 472 3.30 -22.63 1.45
C ASP A 472 4.08 -23.78 0.76
N ARG A 473 3.45 -24.45 -0.21
CA ARG A 473 4.12 -25.50 -1.02
C ARG A 473 5.26 -24.95 -1.87
N PHE A 474 5.10 -23.76 -2.43
CA PHE A 474 6.13 -23.08 -3.20
C PHE A 474 7.35 -22.77 -2.33
N MET A 475 7.14 -22.18 -1.15
CA MET A 475 8.21 -21.82 -0.22
C MET A 475 8.98 -23.04 0.27
N ALA A 476 8.30 -24.16 0.51
CA ALA A 476 8.97 -25.43 0.82
C ALA A 476 9.91 -25.87 -0.32
N ALA A 477 9.51 -25.72 -1.58
CA ALA A 477 10.36 -26.06 -2.73
C ALA A 477 11.54 -25.08 -2.92
N VAL A 478 11.40 -23.83 -2.47
CA VAL A 478 12.48 -22.84 -2.42
C VAL A 478 13.51 -23.22 -1.37
N GLU A 479 13.07 -23.58 -0.16
CA GLU A 479 13.93 -24.02 0.95
C GLU A 479 14.72 -25.29 0.60
N ASP A 480 14.11 -26.21 -0.13
CA ASP A 480 14.77 -27.43 -0.64
C ASP A 480 15.76 -27.16 -1.81
N GLY A 481 15.89 -25.91 -2.28
CA GLY A 481 16.78 -25.52 -3.37
C GLY A 481 16.32 -25.93 -4.78
N ARG A 482 15.17 -26.59 -4.90
CA ARG A 482 14.63 -27.10 -6.17
C ARG A 482 14.19 -25.98 -7.12
N PHE A 483 13.74 -24.86 -6.57
CA PHE A 483 13.23 -23.73 -7.35
C PHE A 483 14.31 -23.05 -8.21
N LEU A 484 15.50 -22.82 -7.66
CA LEU A 484 16.57 -22.07 -8.34
C LEU A 484 17.08 -22.77 -9.60
N GLY A 485 17.00 -24.10 -9.66
CA GLY A 485 17.41 -24.89 -10.82
C GLY A 485 16.58 -24.63 -12.09
N TYR A 486 15.39 -24.05 -11.95
CA TYR A 486 14.52 -23.67 -13.06
C TYR A 486 14.86 -22.30 -13.68
N TYR A 487 15.86 -21.57 -13.18
CA TYR A 487 16.16 -20.21 -13.64
C TYR A 487 17.65 -20.05 -13.98
N LEU A 488 17.95 -19.51 -15.17
CA LEU A 488 19.28 -18.96 -15.49
C LEU A 488 19.44 -17.58 -14.87
N ASP A 489 18.38 -16.76 -14.96
CA ASP A 489 18.30 -15.44 -14.33
C ASP A 489 17.98 -15.56 -12.84
N GLN A 490 19.02 -15.60 -12.01
CA GLN A 490 18.88 -15.73 -10.55
C GLN A 490 18.20 -14.52 -9.91
N GLN A 491 18.24 -13.34 -10.54
CA GLN A 491 17.52 -12.17 -10.06
C GLN A 491 16.01 -12.37 -10.23
N MET A 492 15.57 -12.86 -11.39
CA MET A 492 14.15 -13.17 -11.63
C MET A 492 13.61 -14.21 -10.63
N ALA A 493 14.42 -15.22 -10.30
CA ALA A 493 14.05 -16.20 -9.28
C ALA A 493 13.89 -15.54 -7.90
N ALA A 494 14.85 -14.71 -7.49
CA ALA A 494 14.81 -14.01 -6.21
C ALA A 494 13.58 -13.09 -6.07
N GLU A 495 13.21 -12.38 -7.15
CA GLU A 495 12.01 -11.52 -7.18
C GLU A 495 10.72 -12.30 -6.92
N GLN A 496 10.57 -13.50 -7.52
CA GLN A 496 9.40 -14.35 -7.28
C GLN A 496 9.34 -14.91 -5.86
N VAL A 497 10.49 -15.24 -5.26
CA VAL A 497 10.57 -15.68 -3.87
C VAL A 497 10.14 -14.57 -2.92
N GLU A 498 10.55 -13.34 -3.17
CA GLU A 498 10.19 -12.21 -2.33
C GLU A 498 8.71 -11.80 -2.49
N ASP A 499 8.16 -11.85 -3.72
CA ASP A 499 6.72 -11.71 -3.96
C ASP A 499 5.91 -12.73 -3.15
N ALA A 500 6.30 -14.01 -3.24
CA ALA A 500 5.66 -15.09 -2.53
C ALA A 500 5.71 -14.90 -1.00
N ARG A 501 6.87 -14.50 -0.46
CA ARG A 501 7.04 -14.22 0.98
C ARG A 501 6.14 -13.07 1.42
N THR A 502 6.07 -12.00 0.64
CA THR A 502 5.24 -10.82 0.93
C THR A 502 3.76 -11.18 0.95
N ARG A 503 3.29 -11.88 -0.07
CA ARG A 503 1.88 -12.32 -0.17
C ARG A 503 1.51 -13.32 0.92
N LEU A 504 2.40 -14.27 1.25
CA LEU A 504 2.18 -15.21 2.34
C LEU A 504 2.09 -14.49 3.70
N ALA A 505 2.94 -13.49 3.94
CA ALA A 505 2.87 -12.66 5.13
C ALA A 505 1.54 -11.90 5.22
N ALA A 506 1.04 -11.33 4.12
CA ALA A 506 -0.27 -10.66 4.08
C ALA A 506 -1.43 -11.62 4.43
N LEU A 507 -1.35 -12.88 3.98
CA LEU A 507 -2.33 -13.94 4.28
C LEU A 507 -2.22 -14.50 5.72
N SER A 508 -1.08 -14.32 6.38
CA SER A 508 -0.82 -14.86 7.72
C SER A 508 -1.61 -14.17 8.83
N PHE A 509 -2.01 -12.91 8.63
CA PHE A 509 -2.82 -12.13 9.58
C PHE A 509 -4.30 -12.53 9.63
N ILE A 510 -4.73 -13.40 8.72
CA ILE A 510 -6.10 -13.87 8.70
C ILE A 510 -6.22 -15.05 9.66
N ASN A 511 -7.05 -14.89 10.68
CA ASN A 511 -7.34 -15.95 11.64
C ASN A 511 -7.77 -17.23 10.87
N PRO A 512 -7.08 -18.37 11.04
CA PRO A 512 -7.43 -19.61 10.37
C PRO A 512 -8.89 -20.02 10.59
N ALA A 513 -9.46 -19.72 11.76
CA ALA A 513 -10.87 -19.97 12.06
C ALA A 513 -11.82 -19.05 11.28
N ALA A 514 -11.37 -17.84 10.91
CA ALA A 514 -12.12 -16.93 10.04
C ALA A 514 -12.00 -17.32 8.56
N LEU A 515 -10.88 -17.91 8.13
CA LEU A 515 -10.77 -18.55 6.81
C LEU A 515 -11.65 -19.80 6.70
N ALA A 516 -11.73 -20.58 7.78
CA ALA A 516 -12.56 -21.79 7.82
C ALA A 516 -14.06 -21.50 7.86
N ASN A 517 -14.48 -20.48 8.61
CA ASN A 517 -15.86 -20.01 8.63
C ASN A 517 -15.90 -18.46 8.63
N PRO A 518 -16.18 -17.85 7.46
CA PRO A 518 -16.20 -16.40 7.29
C PRO A 518 -17.49 -15.76 7.80
N VAL A 519 -18.43 -16.55 8.34
CA VAL A 519 -19.72 -16.08 8.82
C VAL A 519 -19.69 -15.94 10.34
N ARG A 520 -20.18 -14.80 10.82
CA ARG A 520 -20.46 -14.53 12.23
C ARG A 520 -21.92 -14.10 12.38
N LEU A 521 -22.51 -14.51 13.49
CA LEU A 521 -23.90 -14.24 13.79
C LEU A 521 -23.99 -13.33 15.02
N ASN A 522 -24.69 -12.21 14.87
CA ASN A 522 -25.08 -11.34 15.97
C ASN A 522 -26.60 -11.41 16.10
N ALA A 523 -27.11 -11.51 17.32
CA ALA A 523 -28.55 -11.56 17.56
C ALA A 523 -28.97 -10.45 18.52
N MET A 524 -30.08 -9.80 18.19
CA MET A 524 -30.67 -8.74 18.99
C MET A 524 -32.14 -9.06 19.26
N ARG A 525 -32.56 -8.87 20.52
CA ARG A 525 -33.97 -9.01 20.92
C ARG A 525 -34.76 -7.78 20.50
N SER A 526 -35.93 -7.99 19.89
CA SER A 526 -36.91 -6.95 19.57
C SER A 526 -38.30 -7.32 20.09
N ASN A 527 -39.27 -6.42 19.98
CA ASN A 527 -40.67 -6.69 20.33
C ASN A 527 -41.34 -7.71 19.38
N GLN A 528 -40.74 -8.00 18.23
CA GLN A 528 -41.28 -8.93 17.22
C GLN A 528 -40.58 -10.30 17.25
N GLY A 529 -39.51 -10.46 18.04
CA GLY A 529 -38.76 -11.70 18.15
C GLY A 529 -37.26 -11.45 18.22
N TRP A 530 -36.49 -12.32 17.57
CA TRP A 530 -35.06 -12.19 17.43
C TRP A 530 -34.70 -11.69 16.04
N MET A 531 -33.92 -10.63 15.98
CA MET A 531 -33.29 -10.16 14.75
C MET A 531 -31.86 -10.69 14.70
N LEU A 532 -31.58 -11.52 13.71
CA LEU A 532 -30.29 -12.17 13.49
C LEU A 532 -29.59 -11.44 12.34
N THR A 533 -28.40 -10.91 12.60
CA THR A 533 -27.56 -10.21 11.61
C THR A 533 -26.29 -11.00 11.35
N LEU A 534 -26.03 -11.29 10.08
CA LEU A 534 -24.87 -11.99 9.59
C LEU A 534 -23.76 -10.99 9.25
N ALA A 535 -22.60 -11.15 9.86
CA ALA A 535 -21.37 -10.51 9.44
C ALA A 535 -20.57 -11.53 8.62
N ILE A 536 -20.43 -11.27 7.32
CA ILE A 536 -19.69 -12.13 6.39
C ILE A 536 -18.42 -11.38 6.00
N ALA A 537 -17.25 -12.02 6.19
CA ALA A 537 -15.96 -11.42 5.88
C ALA A 537 -15.79 -11.16 4.37
N ASP A 538 -16.38 -12.01 3.53
CA ASP A 538 -16.42 -11.84 2.08
C ASP A 538 -17.48 -10.83 1.68
N ARG A 539 -17.20 -10.07 0.61
CA ARG A 539 -18.26 -9.36 -0.10
C ARG A 539 -19.18 -10.35 -0.79
N THR A 540 -20.48 -10.20 -0.57
CA THR A 540 -21.49 -11.12 -1.05
C THR A 540 -22.42 -10.45 -2.05
N ARG A 541 -22.86 -11.20 -3.06
CA ARG A 541 -23.91 -10.79 -3.99
C ARG A 541 -25.29 -11.23 -3.54
N GLU A 542 -25.38 -12.38 -2.87
CA GLU A 542 -26.62 -12.91 -2.32
C GLU A 542 -26.30 -13.81 -1.13
N ILE A 543 -27.18 -13.84 -0.12
CA ILE A 543 -27.02 -14.63 1.10
C ILE A 543 -28.21 -15.57 1.24
N PHE A 544 -27.94 -16.83 1.55
CA PHE A 544 -28.91 -17.89 1.75
C PHE A 544 -28.80 -18.45 3.15
N VAL A 545 -29.93 -18.60 3.82
CA VAL A 545 -30.03 -19.16 5.17
C VAL A 545 -30.93 -20.38 5.13
N LYS A 546 -30.48 -21.45 5.77
CA LYS A 546 -31.25 -22.67 5.98
C LYS A 546 -31.38 -22.95 7.47
N LEU A 547 -32.62 -23.01 7.93
CA LEU A 547 -32.98 -23.36 9.30
C LEU A 547 -33.19 -24.89 9.43
N PRO A 548 -33.12 -25.45 10.64
CA PRO A 548 -33.32 -26.88 10.86
C PRO A 548 -34.66 -27.36 10.31
N GLY A 549 -34.63 -28.44 9.51
CA GLY A 549 -35.83 -29.01 8.88
C GLY A 549 -36.42 -28.19 7.72
N GLY A 550 -35.77 -27.12 7.29
CA GLY A 550 -36.17 -26.28 6.16
C GLY A 550 -35.25 -26.35 4.94
N GLU A 551 -35.64 -25.64 3.89
CA GLU A 551 -34.81 -25.40 2.70
C GLU A 551 -34.03 -24.08 2.82
N ALA A 552 -32.95 -23.94 2.06
CA ALA A 552 -32.20 -22.69 1.99
C ALA A 552 -33.03 -21.60 1.30
N ARG A 553 -33.13 -20.43 1.93
CA ARG A 553 -33.88 -19.28 1.43
C ARG A 553 -32.99 -18.06 1.37
N SER A 554 -33.15 -17.26 0.32
CA SER A 554 -32.49 -15.96 0.20
C SER A 554 -32.96 -15.02 1.32
N THR A 555 -32.05 -14.25 1.89
CA THR A 555 -32.38 -13.18 2.85
C THR A 555 -32.91 -11.92 2.16
N GLY A 556 -32.89 -11.89 0.82
CA GLY A 556 -33.33 -10.75 0.02
C GLY A 556 -32.28 -9.65 -0.09
N PHE A 557 -32.72 -8.45 -0.44
CA PHE A 557 -31.86 -7.30 -0.75
C PHE A 557 -32.33 -6.06 -0.01
N VAL A 558 -31.38 -5.18 0.32
CA VAL A 558 -31.67 -3.86 0.87
C VAL A 558 -32.41 -3.04 -0.20
N ASN A 559 -33.61 -2.57 0.14
CA ASN A 559 -34.47 -1.89 -0.82
C ASN A 559 -33.82 -0.60 -1.36
N GLY A 560 -33.70 -0.50 -2.69
CA GLY A 560 -33.13 0.66 -3.37
C GLY A 560 -31.62 0.88 -3.19
N ALA A 561 -30.91 -0.03 -2.50
CA ALA A 561 -29.49 0.10 -2.28
C ALA A 561 -28.69 -0.77 -3.27
N VAL A 562 -27.67 -0.16 -3.85
CA VAL A 562 -26.81 -0.75 -4.86
C VAL A 562 -25.36 -0.57 -4.43
N ASP A 563 -24.54 -1.60 -4.56
CA ASP A 563 -23.10 -1.51 -4.32
C ASP A 563 -22.49 -0.63 -5.42
N PRO A 564 -21.87 0.52 -5.09
CA PRO A 564 -21.34 1.46 -6.07
C PRO A 564 -20.15 0.91 -6.87
N SER A 565 -19.49 -0.14 -6.39
CA SER A 565 -18.37 -0.79 -7.09
C SER A 565 -18.80 -1.85 -8.10
N THR A 566 -19.93 -2.52 -7.85
CA THR A 566 -20.41 -3.61 -8.73
C THR A 566 -21.69 -3.27 -9.50
N GLY A 567 -22.40 -2.21 -9.10
CA GLY A 567 -23.71 -1.86 -9.65
C GLY A 567 -24.81 -2.87 -9.32
N ALA A 568 -24.55 -3.84 -8.43
CA ALA A 568 -25.51 -4.88 -8.04
C ALA A 568 -26.25 -4.52 -6.74
N PRO A 569 -27.48 -5.01 -6.53
CA PRO A 569 -28.20 -4.82 -5.28
C PRO A 569 -27.42 -5.36 -4.08
N ILE A 570 -27.48 -4.64 -2.95
CA ILE A 570 -26.80 -5.07 -1.72
C ILE A 570 -27.65 -6.16 -1.03
N PRO A 571 -27.11 -7.36 -0.75
CA PRO A 571 -27.87 -8.40 -0.06
C PRO A 571 -28.22 -7.96 1.37
N TYR A 572 -29.41 -8.33 1.83
CA TYR A 572 -29.88 -8.00 3.17
C TYR A 572 -29.23 -8.96 4.17
N PRO A 573 -28.41 -8.49 5.13
CA PRO A 573 -27.60 -9.38 5.97
C PRO A 573 -28.38 -9.94 7.17
N ALA A 574 -29.70 -9.75 7.25
CA ALA A 574 -30.46 -10.10 8.44
C ALA A 574 -31.70 -10.94 8.13
N PHE A 575 -32.15 -11.70 9.13
CA PHE A 575 -33.38 -12.47 9.12
C PHE A 575 -33.94 -12.58 10.55
N GLU A 576 -35.18 -13.06 10.68
CA GLU A 576 -35.89 -13.09 11.95
C GLU A 576 -36.14 -14.52 12.43
N LEU A 577 -36.09 -14.71 13.75
CA LEU A 577 -36.60 -15.89 14.44
C LEU A 577 -37.69 -15.50 15.45
N PRO A 578 -38.68 -16.38 15.71
CA PRO A 578 -39.69 -16.15 16.74
C PRO A 578 -39.06 -15.89 18.11
N GLY A 579 -39.71 -15.08 18.97
CA GLY A 579 -39.18 -14.76 20.30
C GLY A 579 -38.99 -15.98 21.22
N ASN A 580 -39.72 -17.06 20.98
CA ASN A 580 -39.60 -18.34 21.70
C ASN A 580 -38.64 -19.33 21.02
N ALA A 581 -37.82 -18.89 20.06
CA ALA A 581 -36.81 -19.72 19.43
C ALA A 581 -35.80 -20.22 20.49
N GLY A 582 -35.59 -21.54 20.51
CA GLY A 582 -34.54 -22.17 21.30
C GLY A 582 -33.21 -22.23 20.54
N ASP A 583 -32.27 -23.00 21.08
CA ASP A 583 -30.97 -23.25 20.45
C ASP A 583 -31.15 -23.75 19.01
N THR A 584 -30.60 -23.00 18.05
CA THR A 584 -30.83 -23.22 16.63
C THR A 584 -29.50 -23.29 15.89
N ALA A 585 -29.26 -24.39 15.18
CA ALA A 585 -28.16 -24.50 14.22
C ALA A 585 -28.61 -23.96 12.86
N ILE A 586 -27.81 -23.07 12.28
CA ILE A 586 -28.16 -22.31 11.07
C ILE A 586 -27.07 -22.56 10.04
N GLU A 587 -27.46 -22.96 8.83
CA GLU A 587 -26.55 -23.09 7.69
C GLU A 587 -26.64 -21.83 6.83
N VAL A 588 -25.48 -21.24 6.54
CA VAL A 588 -25.39 -20.02 5.73
C VAL A 588 -24.54 -20.31 4.49
N SER A 589 -25.08 -20.01 3.32
CA SER A 589 -24.36 -20.02 2.05
C SER A 589 -24.47 -18.65 1.40
N TYR A 590 -23.54 -18.29 0.52
CA TYR A 590 -23.62 -17.02 -0.19
C TYR A 590 -22.94 -17.09 -1.56
N LEU A 591 -23.35 -16.18 -2.45
CA LEU A 591 -22.61 -15.93 -3.70
C LEU A 591 -21.53 -14.89 -3.44
N ASN A 592 -20.27 -15.21 -3.79
CA ASN A 592 -19.19 -14.23 -3.75
C ASN A 592 -19.32 -13.21 -4.90
N ILE A 593 -18.40 -12.25 -4.96
CA ILE A 593 -18.35 -11.22 -6.02
C ILE A 593 -18.22 -11.81 -7.44
N HIS A 594 -17.67 -13.02 -7.58
CA HIS A 594 -17.54 -13.74 -8.85
C HIS A 594 -18.77 -14.58 -9.20
N GLY A 595 -19.79 -14.61 -8.33
CA GLY A 595 -21.00 -15.42 -8.52
C GLY A 595 -20.81 -16.90 -8.20
N GLU A 596 -19.76 -17.25 -7.47
CA GLU A 596 -19.50 -18.61 -7.01
C GLU A 596 -20.14 -18.84 -5.65
N MET A 597 -20.79 -20.00 -5.49
CA MET A 597 -21.42 -20.39 -4.23
C MET A 597 -20.38 -20.78 -3.18
N GLN A 598 -20.46 -20.17 -2.01
CA GLN A 598 -19.65 -20.46 -0.84
C GLN A 598 -20.51 -21.08 0.27
N GLY A 599 -19.90 -21.97 1.07
CA GLY A 599 -20.58 -22.69 2.15
C GLY A 599 -21.15 -24.06 1.74
N PRO A 600 -22.03 -24.66 2.56
CA PRO A 600 -22.67 -24.08 3.74
C PRO A 600 -21.73 -23.93 4.93
N PHE A 601 -21.85 -22.81 5.63
CA PHE A 601 -21.17 -22.52 6.89
C PHE A 601 -22.15 -22.65 8.05
N SER A 602 -21.83 -23.48 9.04
CA SER A 602 -22.69 -23.65 10.22
C SER A 602 -22.41 -22.58 11.27
N VAL A 603 -23.46 -21.91 11.74
CA VAL A 603 -23.44 -20.99 12.88
C VAL A 603 -24.53 -21.38 13.87
N SER A 604 -24.29 -21.17 15.16
CA SER A 604 -25.23 -21.53 16.23
C SER A 604 -25.81 -20.29 16.87
N PHE A 605 -27.12 -20.28 17.06
CA PHE A 605 -27.86 -19.29 17.83
C PHE A 605 -28.24 -19.88 19.19
N ASN A 606 -27.79 -19.27 20.28
CA ASN A 606 -28.27 -19.54 21.63
C ASN A 606 -28.96 -18.28 22.17
N PRO A 607 -30.27 -18.31 22.48
CA PRO A 607 -31.04 -17.14 22.89
C PRO A 607 -30.62 -16.59 24.25
N GLY A 608 -30.16 -17.44 25.18
CA GLY A 608 -29.71 -17.01 26.50
C GLY A 608 -28.41 -16.21 26.42
N ASP A 609 -27.41 -16.75 25.73
CA ASP A 609 -26.13 -16.10 25.52
C ASP A 609 -26.28 -14.81 24.71
N ALA A 610 -27.11 -14.84 23.67
CA ALA A 610 -27.43 -13.66 22.86
C ALA A 610 -28.08 -12.55 23.70
N LEU A 611 -29.00 -12.90 24.61
CA LEU A 611 -29.65 -11.93 25.49
C LEU A 611 -28.65 -11.28 26.44
N ILE A 612 -27.78 -12.10 27.06
CA ILE A 612 -26.74 -11.62 27.99
C ILE A 612 -25.77 -10.69 27.26
N SER A 613 -25.23 -11.12 26.12
CA SER A 613 -24.27 -10.34 25.34
C SER A 613 -24.89 -9.02 24.85
N GLY A 614 -26.11 -9.06 24.30
CA GLY A 614 -26.77 -7.88 23.77
C GLY A 614 -27.10 -6.84 24.84
N GLN A 615 -27.57 -7.27 26.02
CA GLN A 615 -27.85 -6.35 27.13
C GLN A 615 -26.56 -5.77 27.75
N LYS A 616 -25.49 -6.57 27.85
CA LYS A 616 -24.18 -6.10 28.28
C LYS A 616 -23.65 -4.97 27.38
N ASP A 617 -23.72 -5.15 26.06
CA ASP A 617 -23.29 -4.14 25.09
C ASP A 617 -24.08 -2.83 25.20
N ILE A 618 -25.37 -2.89 25.56
CA ILE A 618 -26.18 -1.70 25.81
C ILE A 618 -25.74 -1.02 27.10
N LEU A 619 -25.53 -1.79 28.18
CA LEU A 619 -25.09 -1.27 29.47
C LEU A 619 -23.75 -0.54 29.36
N GLU A 620 -22.75 -1.11 28.69
CA GLU A 620 -21.44 -0.50 28.54
C GLU A 620 -21.49 0.81 27.72
N ARG A 621 -22.23 0.79 26.59
CA ARG A 621 -22.39 1.98 25.72
C ARG A 621 -23.19 3.11 26.37
N LEU A 622 -24.19 2.78 27.18
CA LEU A 622 -25.07 3.74 27.85
C LEU A 622 -24.73 3.86 29.34
N SER A 623 -23.45 3.77 29.69
CA SER A 623 -23.01 3.77 31.09
C SER A 623 -23.32 5.06 31.85
N THR A 624 -23.47 6.19 31.17
CA THR A 624 -23.90 7.46 31.78
C THR A 624 -25.36 7.46 32.23
N GLY A 625 -26.18 6.53 31.74
CA GLY A 625 -27.61 6.42 32.07
C GLY A 625 -27.94 5.39 33.13
N TRP A 626 -26.94 4.75 33.77
CA TRP A 626 -27.19 3.69 34.76
C TRP A 626 -27.97 4.18 35.97
N LEU A 627 -27.68 5.40 36.42
CA LEU A 627 -28.28 6.02 37.58
C LEU A 627 -29.00 7.32 37.22
N ALA A 628 -30.07 7.62 37.96
CA ALA A 628 -30.73 8.93 37.89
C ALA A 628 -31.08 9.43 39.30
N PHE A 629 -31.01 10.75 39.51
CA PHE A 629 -31.30 11.39 40.79
C PHE A 629 -32.64 12.12 40.73
N ARG A 630 -33.39 12.09 41.83
CA ARG A 630 -34.63 12.87 41.97
C ARG A 630 -34.83 13.35 43.39
N ASP A 631 -35.20 14.61 43.56
CA ASP A 631 -35.63 15.13 44.86
C ASP A 631 -37.14 14.87 45.07
N TRP A 632 -37.51 14.34 46.24
CA TRP A 632 -38.90 14.04 46.59
C TRP A 632 -39.12 14.12 48.11
N ASP A 633 -40.08 14.93 48.56
CA ASP A 633 -40.51 15.01 49.96
C ASP A 633 -39.35 15.19 50.97
N GLY A 634 -38.42 16.11 50.65
CA GLY A 634 -37.24 16.39 51.48
C GLY A 634 -36.14 15.31 51.45
N ARG A 635 -36.31 14.26 50.63
CA ARG A 635 -35.35 13.18 50.41
C ARG A 635 -34.79 13.24 49.00
N LYS A 636 -33.62 12.63 48.80
CA LYS A 636 -33.01 12.44 47.50
C LYS A 636 -33.04 10.96 47.14
N LEU A 637 -33.61 10.64 45.99
CA LEU A 637 -33.79 9.29 45.48
C LEU A 637 -32.75 8.99 44.40
N LEU A 638 -32.10 7.84 44.51
CA LEU A 638 -31.18 7.29 43.52
C LEU A 638 -31.88 6.15 42.78
N TYR A 639 -32.17 6.31 41.49
CA TYR A 639 -32.86 5.35 40.64
C TYR A 639 -31.88 4.44 39.89
N PHE A 640 -32.24 3.16 39.79
CA PHE A 640 -31.52 2.09 39.07
C PHE A 640 -32.34 1.52 37.90
N THR A 641 -33.37 2.24 37.44
CA THR A 641 -34.36 1.75 36.45
C THR A 641 -33.70 1.20 35.18
N HIS A 642 -32.66 1.87 34.67
CA HIS A 642 -31.93 1.41 33.49
C HIS A 642 -31.27 0.04 33.72
N LEU A 643 -30.60 -0.14 34.86
CA LEU A 643 -29.97 -1.41 35.24
C LEU A 643 -30.99 -2.53 35.39
N ILE A 644 -32.16 -2.25 35.96
CA ILE A 644 -33.25 -3.22 36.08
C ILE A 644 -33.79 -3.64 34.71
N SER A 645 -33.93 -2.71 33.76
CA SER A 645 -34.37 -2.99 32.39
C SER A 645 -33.38 -3.84 31.57
N TYR A 646 -32.13 -3.97 32.01
CA TYR A 646 -31.10 -4.79 31.36
C TYR A 646 -30.47 -5.82 32.30
N ARG A 647 -31.25 -6.27 33.30
CA ARG A 647 -30.79 -7.18 34.37
C ARG A 647 -30.44 -8.59 33.92
N CYS A 648 -30.79 -9.00 32.70
CA CYS A 648 -30.44 -10.34 32.21
C CYS A 648 -28.94 -10.48 31.95
N ALA A 649 -28.23 -9.39 31.66
CA ALA A 649 -26.77 -9.39 31.61
C ALA A 649 -26.11 -9.29 32.98
N ILE A 650 -26.82 -8.80 34.00
CA ILE A 650 -26.26 -8.43 35.29
C ILE A 650 -26.36 -9.62 36.26
N GLN A 651 -25.24 -9.91 36.92
CA GLN A 651 -25.17 -10.81 38.06
C GLN A 651 -25.27 -10.03 39.38
N GLU A 652 -24.58 -8.89 39.49
CA GLU A 652 -24.58 -8.07 40.70
C GLU A 652 -24.36 -6.58 40.36
N VAL A 653 -25.05 -5.68 41.06
CA VAL A 653 -24.82 -4.24 41.02
C VAL A 653 -24.21 -3.82 42.35
N ARG A 654 -23.00 -3.25 42.31
CA ARG A 654 -22.37 -2.62 43.48
C ARG A 654 -22.39 -1.12 43.35
N TYR A 655 -22.65 -0.40 44.45
CA TYR A 655 -22.59 1.05 44.50
C TYR A 655 -22.01 1.55 45.82
N ALA A 656 -21.54 2.81 45.84
CA ALA A 656 -21.18 3.49 47.08
C ALA A 656 -21.49 5.00 46.99
N LEU A 657 -21.74 5.61 48.16
CA LEU A 657 -22.00 7.04 48.30
C LEU A 657 -20.74 7.73 48.81
N ASP A 658 -20.30 8.80 48.13
CA ASP A 658 -19.11 9.58 48.47
C ASP A 658 -17.82 8.74 48.68
N SER A 659 -17.74 7.60 48.00
CA SER A 659 -16.61 6.67 48.01
C SER A 659 -16.31 6.18 46.61
N GLU A 660 -15.02 6.00 46.31
CA GLU A 660 -14.54 5.43 45.03
C GLU A 660 -14.62 3.90 44.97
N THR A 661 -14.96 3.25 46.09
CA THR A 661 -15.03 1.79 46.21
C THR A 661 -16.46 1.33 46.46
N PRO A 662 -17.16 0.81 45.44
CA PRO A 662 -18.51 0.25 45.58
C PRO A 662 -18.56 -0.93 46.57
N ASP A 663 -19.29 -0.76 47.67
CA ASP A 663 -19.37 -1.73 48.78
C ASP A 663 -20.81 -2.15 49.11
N GLN A 664 -21.82 -1.42 48.63
CA GLN A 664 -23.23 -1.74 48.80
C GLN A 664 -23.76 -2.49 47.58
N VAL A 665 -24.66 -3.45 47.80
CA VAL A 665 -25.27 -4.23 46.71
C VAL A 665 -26.70 -3.75 46.47
N PHE A 666 -27.05 -3.55 45.21
CA PHE A 666 -28.42 -3.28 44.78
C PHE A 666 -29.04 -4.53 44.14
N ASP A 667 -30.19 -4.97 44.65
CA ASP A 667 -30.91 -6.14 44.13
C ASP A 667 -31.79 -5.77 42.93
N THR A 668 -31.36 -6.16 41.73
CA THR A 668 -32.12 -5.98 40.48
C THR A 668 -33.22 -7.02 40.28
N GLY A 669 -33.32 -8.03 41.15
CA GLY A 669 -34.22 -9.17 40.99
C GLY A 669 -33.83 -10.13 39.86
N PRO A 670 -34.57 -11.24 39.68
CA PRO A 670 -34.30 -12.21 38.63
C PRO A 670 -34.65 -11.66 37.24
N CYS A 671 -33.86 -12.07 36.25
CA CYS A 671 -34.20 -11.87 34.84
C CYS A 671 -35.41 -12.72 34.44
N ASP A 672 -36.31 -12.12 33.67
CA ASP A 672 -37.36 -12.81 32.91
C ASP A 672 -36.98 -12.76 31.43
N PRO A 673 -36.48 -13.86 30.82
CA PRO A 673 -36.06 -13.88 29.42
C PRO A 673 -37.19 -13.59 28.42
N ASP A 674 -38.45 -13.85 28.78
CA ASP A 674 -39.60 -13.61 27.92
C ASP A 674 -40.00 -12.13 27.93
N ASN A 675 -39.78 -11.45 29.06
CA ASN A 675 -40.01 -10.01 29.22
C ASN A 675 -38.79 -9.29 29.84
N PRO A 676 -37.66 -9.24 29.10
CA PRO A 676 -36.35 -8.93 29.67
C PRO A 676 -36.17 -7.45 30.07
N HIS A 677 -37.10 -6.59 29.70
CA HIS A 677 -37.09 -5.15 29.99
C HIS A 677 -38.14 -4.71 31.02
N ALA A 678 -39.07 -5.59 31.40
CA ALA A 678 -40.14 -5.23 32.33
C ALA A 678 -39.61 -5.10 33.75
N VAL A 679 -40.03 -4.03 34.44
CA VAL A 679 -39.80 -3.85 35.88
C VAL A 679 -40.90 -4.58 36.66
N PRO A 680 -40.56 -5.50 37.58
CA PRO A 680 -41.55 -6.18 38.41
C PRO A 680 -42.39 -5.21 39.25
N GLN A 681 -43.69 -5.48 39.39
CA GLN A 681 -44.58 -4.66 40.23
C GLN A 681 -44.50 -5.02 41.72
N SER A 682 -43.96 -6.20 42.07
CA SER A 682 -43.77 -6.66 43.45
C SER A 682 -42.62 -7.68 43.53
N GLY A 683 -42.08 -7.89 44.73
CA GLY A 683 -40.97 -8.84 44.97
C GLY A 683 -39.57 -8.28 44.62
N PRO A 684 -38.53 -9.13 44.60
CA PRO A 684 -37.17 -8.74 44.23
C PRO A 684 -37.12 -8.01 42.87
N GLY A 685 -36.40 -6.90 42.79
CA GLY A 685 -36.32 -6.05 41.60
C GLY A 685 -37.49 -5.08 41.37
N SER A 686 -38.52 -5.07 42.22
CA SER A 686 -39.61 -4.06 42.16
C SER A 686 -39.24 -2.72 42.79
N THR A 687 -38.22 -2.70 43.64
CA THR A 687 -37.67 -1.47 44.23
C THR A 687 -36.69 -0.85 43.26
N ILE A 688 -37.11 0.20 42.55
CA ILE A 688 -36.30 0.84 41.50
C ILE A 688 -35.37 1.94 41.98
N HIS A 689 -35.43 2.29 43.27
CA HIS A 689 -34.67 3.39 43.84
C HIS A 689 -34.31 3.14 45.30
N VAL A 690 -33.32 3.86 45.80
CA VAL A 690 -32.97 3.92 47.23
C VAL A 690 -32.95 5.38 47.70
N ASP A 691 -33.25 5.57 48.99
CA ASP A 691 -33.13 6.87 49.65
C ASP A 691 -31.64 7.14 49.98
N ILE A 692 -31.10 8.28 49.54
CA ILE A 692 -29.72 8.69 49.84
C ILE A 692 -29.70 10.02 50.63
N PRO A 693 -28.67 10.27 51.47
CA PRO A 693 -28.53 11.54 52.17
C PRO A 693 -28.51 12.73 51.20
N ALA A 694 -29.20 13.81 51.54
CA ALA A 694 -29.25 15.02 50.70
C ALA A 694 -27.88 15.66 50.47
N ALA A 695 -26.92 15.43 51.39
CA ALA A 695 -25.55 15.92 51.31
C ALA A 695 -24.62 15.06 50.43
N THR A 696 -25.11 13.94 49.88
CA THR A 696 -24.31 13.07 48.99
C THR A 696 -23.81 13.89 47.81
N SER A 697 -22.50 13.87 47.55
CA SER A 697 -21.87 14.62 46.46
C SER A 697 -21.72 13.78 45.20
N PHE A 698 -21.43 12.49 45.33
CA PHE A 698 -21.35 11.58 44.19
C PHE A 698 -21.68 10.13 44.57
N VAL A 699 -22.02 9.34 43.56
CA VAL A 699 -22.25 7.90 43.66
C VAL A 699 -21.32 7.18 42.70
N THR A 700 -20.72 6.08 43.14
CA THR A 700 -19.99 5.17 42.24
C THR A 700 -20.74 3.86 42.05
N VAL A 701 -20.60 3.24 40.88
CA VAL A 701 -21.25 1.96 40.53
C VAL A 701 -20.28 1.06 39.76
N GLU A 702 -20.29 -0.23 40.10
CA GLU A 702 -19.65 -1.32 39.35
C GLU A 702 -20.66 -2.43 39.09
N LEU A 703 -20.62 -3.02 37.90
CA LEU A 703 -21.46 -4.17 37.52
C LEU A 703 -20.61 -5.44 37.44
N LEU A 704 -21.10 -6.53 38.00
CA LEU A 704 -20.65 -7.89 37.68
C LEU A 704 -21.64 -8.48 36.67
N TYR A 705 -21.15 -8.92 35.52
CA TYR A 705 -21.95 -9.52 34.46
C TYR A 705 -22.06 -11.04 34.63
N ARG A 706 -23.10 -11.64 34.04
CA ARG A 706 -23.35 -13.09 34.08
C ARG A 706 -22.32 -13.93 33.32
N ASP A 707 -21.55 -13.31 32.44
CA ASP A 707 -20.40 -13.93 31.78
C ASP A 707 -19.13 -13.94 32.67
N GLY A 708 -19.23 -13.45 33.90
CA GLY A 708 -18.15 -13.38 34.88
C GLY A 708 -17.25 -12.13 34.78
N THR A 709 -17.47 -11.28 33.78
CA THR A 709 -16.70 -10.03 33.62
C THR A 709 -17.22 -8.90 34.51
N ARG A 710 -16.39 -7.90 34.79
CA ARG A 710 -16.77 -6.69 35.55
C ARG A 710 -16.70 -5.46 34.67
N SER A 711 -17.61 -4.51 34.88
CA SER A 711 -17.48 -3.18 34.30
C SER A 711 -16.37 -2.39 34.98
N GLY A 712 -15.91 -1.31 34.36
CA GLY A 712 -15.18 -0.28 35.10
C GLY A 712 -16.07 0.41 36.13
N VAL A 713 -15.50 0.95 37.21
CA VAL A 713 -16.22 1.78 38.18
C VAL A 713 -16.63 3.10 37.52
N LYS A 714 -17.92 3.43 37.57
CA LYS A 714 -18.49 4.67 37.02
C LYS A 714 -18.90 5.61 38.15
N ARG A 715 -18.62 6.91 37.99
CA ARG A 715 -18.97 7.97 38.94
C ARG A 715 -20.10 8.84 38.40
N PHE A 716 -21.04 9.19 39.26
CA PHE A 716 -22.21 10.03 38.98
C PHE A 716 -22.29 11.13 40.04
N ASP A 717 -22.09 12.39 39.64
CA ASP A 717 -22.15 13.52 40.57
C ASP A 717 -23.60 13.95 40.83
N VAL A 718 -23.92 14.22 42.09
CA VAL A 718 -25.25 14.55 42.58
C VAL A 718 -25.46 16.06 42.51
N GLY A 719 -25.83 16.58 41.34
CA GLY A 719 -26.14 18.02 41.19
C GLY A 719 -25.90 18.67 39.83
N GLN A 720 -25.62 17.90 38.78
CA GLN A 720 -25.69 18.37 37.39
C GLN A 720 -27.02 18.00 36.75
#